data_AF-A0A933UBS4-F1
#
_entry.id   AF-A0A933UBS4-F1
#
_cell.length_a   1.000
_cell.length_b   1.000
_cell.length_c   1.000
_cell.angle_alpha   90.00
_cell.angle_beta   90.00
_cell.angle_gamma   90.00
#
_symmetry.space_group_name_H-M   'P 1'
#
loop_
_entity.id
_entity.type
_entity.pdbx_description
1 polymer ?
#
loop_
_entity_poly.entity_id
_entity_poly.type
_entity_poly.pdbx_seq_one_letter_code
_entity_poly.pdbx_strand_id
1 'polypeptide(L)'
;MNVFKTPLRLRDFRAAFAFALFLAAAGWSSPAQAASNATADPTTLLEWTFDRAGDLQGWQPNGHLAGVLVSNGVLACRAVGADPILDLSQRLNLPATPLQQLEVRLKADRDGTAEFFWSNTSVGRFGGLSQEKTTRFNVTGDSQWHTYRLMPFWHPEGKIVRLRFDVYDGAKFEVDFIRITQLPFPSAVERAEFDFTSGVQGWQVATDAALASQAGGVSVSTSSRDGFVLSPPVRFKADENSYVSLRMAVNKGARGTLLFATEQTHGLQHFSFPVEADGKEHTYNLDLLAVSGWRGHVVALGLRPSDAVGAQARLRWLKVSDEAQGPPQVKVLSFGVSDALPRAGTAVTLSVLLGNFGGEPATNLQARLSLPDGVRRLDASTAAARVASLAFGEETELTWRVCSDRPLAAEASLTLTGPNTERLTARAALRFTPRLRIAQTGYVPEPKPVRGPSEVGVYYFPGWNTASRWQPLQRFPERKPVLGWYREGDPEVADWHIKWAVEHGITFFAYDWYWSQGARQLEHGLHDGYFKARYRHLLKFCLLWANHNPPHSSSHEDCLAVTRYWFENYFRRPEHLLIDGQPAVIIFSPDRLTQDLGSAGVKRAFDAMRAECVRAGLKGLHLIACVGDAGSARHAATEGYDAVTAYNWPGLGLSGETKYAPYETLLDGYRRNWEHIVEQSPIPLSPLPICGGWDSRPWHGENNLVRFGRTPELFARHLRDAKAVLGSRPSTLGARPILLIEAWNEWGEGSYIEPHQEFGFGYLDALREVCTDAPPAHDDVTPADAGLGPYEVPRQKTSPAAWSFDASAEGWNHTMNLVDLKAANGALTVRTTGHDPAFFSPPMQARAGDFTAVVLRLKLQRTDGSSFNDTAQLFWRTSRLPESEASSERFAITADGQWHEYKVPVASNRRWRGVITGLRLDPCNAPGAVVDLDFIRLQ
;
A
#
# COMPACT_ATOMS: atom_id res chain seq x y z
N MET A 1 20.37 -54.18 15.24
CA MET A 1 20.18 -55.49 15.88
C MET A 1 19.52 -55.28 17.24
N ASN A 2 18.29 -55.79 17.37
CA ASN A 2 17.56 -56.26 18.56
C ASN A 2 18.17 -56.07 19.98
N VAL A 3 17.45 -55.82 21.08
CA VAL A 3 16.05 -55.45 21.40
C VAL A 3 15.90 -55.53 22.96
N PHE A 4 14.97 -54.73 23.51
CA PHE A 4 14.12 -54.94 24.72
C PHE A 4 14.36 -54.24 26.10
N LYS A 5 13.29 -53.51 26.49
CA LYS A 5 12.48 -53.56 27.74
C LYS A 5 12.52 -52.37 28.73
N THR A 6 11.47 -51.55 28.62
CA THR A 6 10.66 -50.74 29.58
C THR A 6 10.42 -51.39 30.96
N PRO A 7 9.72 -50.75 31.96
CA PRO A 7 9.28 -49.34 32.15
C PRO A 7 9.51 -48.80 33.60
N LEU A 8 9.27 -47.50 33.88
CA LEU A 8 8.97 -47.03 35.25
C LEU A 8 8.19 -45.69 35.27
N ARG A 9 7.44 -45.50 36.36
CA ARG A 9 6.14 -44.81 36.51
C ARG A 9 6.22 -43.34 36.95
N LEU A 10 5.09 -42.66 36.72
CA LEU A 10 4.65 -41.38 37.28
C LEU A 10 4.67 -41.30 38.82
N ARG A 11 5.06 -40.13 39.33
CA ARG A 11 4.66 -39.37 40.55
C ARG A 11 5.57 -38.11 40.55
N ASP A 12 5.15 -36.85 40.75
CA ASP A 12 4.08 -36.30 41.56
C ASP A 12 3.55 -34.96 40.98
N PHE A 13 2.22 -34.81 41.03
CA PHE A 13 1.47 -33.57 40.87
C PHE A 13 1.41 -32.87 42.24
N ARG A 14 1.88 -31.63 42.35
CA ARG A 14 1.39 -30.59 43.30
C ARG A 14 2.19 -29.29 43.16
N ALA A 15 1.73 -28.40 42.27
CA ALA A 15 1.93 -26.94 42.36
C ALA A 15 1.04 -26.23 41.33
N ALA A 16 -0.28 -26.39 41.45
CA ALA A 16 -1.27 -25.68 40.64
C ALA A 16 -2.39 -25.13 41.56
N PHE A 17 -2.01 -24.31 42.54
CA PHE A 17 -2.98 -23.67 43.44
C PHE A 17 -2.59 -22.25 43.89
N ALA A 18 -1.77 -21.55 43.10
CA ALA A 18 -1.36 -20.17 43.39
C ALA A 18 -1.46 -19.21 42.19
N PHE A 19 -2.37 -19.47 41.24
CA PHE A 19 -2.60 -18.60 40.06
C PHE A 19 -4.03 -18.05 39.97
N ALA A 20 -4.89 -18.34 40.95
CA ALA A 20 -6.32 -18.00 40.93
C ALA A 20 -6.69 -16.70 41.70
N LEU A 21 -5.72 -15.86 42.07
CA LEU A 21 -5.97 -14.67 42.91
C LEU A 21 -5.53 -13.32 42.28
N PHE A 22 -5.29 -13.28 40.97
CA PHE A 22 -5.04 -12.02 40.23
C PHE A 22 -6.06 -11.69 39.13
N LEU A 23 -7.11 -12.52 38.94
CA LEU A 23 -8.15 -12.32 37.92
C LEU A 23 -9.46 -11.69 38.45
N ALA A 24 -9.52 -11.30 39.73
CA ALA A 24 -10.74 -10.75 40.34
C ALA A 24 -10.87 -9.22 40.25
N ALA A 25 -9.98 -8.51 39.52
CA ALA A 25 -10.03 -7.04 39.40
C ALA A 25 -10.51 -6.53 38.02
N ALA A 26 -10.87 -7.42 37.08
CA ALA A 26 -11.28 -7.03 35.74
C ALA A 26 -12.76 -7.32 35.41
N GLY A 27 -13.57 -7.83 36.33
CA GLY A 27 -15.04 -7.91 36.17
C GLY A 27 -15.56 -8.77 35.01
N TRP A 28 -14.75 -9.67 34.44
CA TRP A 28 -15.21 -10.60 33.40
C TRP A 28 -15.49 -11.95 34.07
N SER A 29 -16.76 -12.18 34.40
CA SER A 29 -17.25 -13.50 34.81
C SER A 29 -17.24 -14.46 33.61
N SER A 30 -16.88 -15.72 33.88
CA SER A 30 -17.03 -16.89 32.99
C SER A 30 -18.39 -16.96 32.29
N PRO A 31 -18.49 -17.63 31.11
CA PRO A 31 -19.68 -17.56 30.27
C PRO A 31 -20.88 -18.18 31.00
N ALA A 32 -21.79 -17.31 31.46
CA ALA A 32 -23.13 -17.70 31.84
C ALA A 32 -23.86 -18.20 30.58
N GLN A 33 -24.70 -19.22 30.78
CA GLN A 33 -25.55 -19.87 29.78
C GLN A 33 -25.97 -18.93 28.65
N ALA A 34 -25.59 -19.31 27.43
CA ALA A 34 -26.08 -18.69 26.21
C ALA A 34 -27.62 -18.76 26.20
N ALA A 35 -28.27 -17.64 26.51
CA ALA A 35 -29.64 -17.44 26.09
C ALA A 35 -29.60 -17.31 24.57
N SER A 36 -29.90 -18.41 23.87
CA SER A 36 -30.07 -18.41 22.43
C SER A 36 -31.30 -17.56 22.09
N ASN A 37 -31.09 -16.29 21.77
CA ASN A 37 -32.03 -15.61 20.89
C ASN A 37 -31.87 -16.27 19.52
N ALA A 38 -32.75 -17.23 19.24
CA ALA A 38 -32.77 -17.95 17.97
C ALA A 38 -33.00 -16.96 16.83
N THR A 39 -31.92 -16.58 16.14
CA THR A 39 -32.00 -16.12 14.76
C THR A 39 -32.53 -17.30 13.94
N ALA A 40 -33.61 -17.11 13.18
CA ALA A 40 -34.15 -18.16 12.32
C ALA A 40 -33.04 -18.71 11.39
N ASP A 41 -33.02 -20.03 11.17
CA ASP A 41 -32.01 -20.64 10.31
C ASP A 41 -32.14 -20.13 8.86
N PRO A 42 -31.02 -19.97 8.13
CA PRO A 42 -31.05 -19.62 6.71
C PRO A 42 -31.90 -20.62 5.91
N THR A 43 -32.72 -20.12 5.00
CA THR A 43 -33.54 -20.98 4.13
C THR A 43 -32.77 -21.34 2.85
N THR A 44 -32.60 -22.62 2.54
CA THR A 44 -31.97 -23.07 1.28
C THR A 44 -32.89 -22.78 0.09
N LEU A 45 -32.39 -22.03 -0.90
CA LEU A 45 -33.11 -21.69 -2.13
C LEU A 45 -32.77 -22.65 -3.27
N LEU A 46 -31.49 -23.00 -3.42
CA LEU A 46 -30.94 -23.89 -4.44
C LEU A 46 -29.77 -24.67 -3.84
N GLU A 47 -29.59 -25.93 -4.21
CA GLU A 47 -28.50 -26.78 -3.71
C GLU A 47 -28.10 -27.83 -4.77
N TRP A 48 -26.80 -28.07 -4.86
CA TRP A 48 -26.15 -29.10 -5.68
C TRP A 48 -25.29 -29.96 -4.75
N THR A 49 -25.63 -31.24 -4.61
CA THR A 49 -25.06 -32.17 -3.62
C THR A 49 -24.11 -33.22 -4.22
N PHE A 50 -24.08 -33.34 -5.54
CA PHE A 50 -23.26 -34.34 -6.25
C PHE A 50 -23.39 -35.78 -5.69
N ASP A 51 -24.58 -36.13 -5.20
CA ASP A 51 -24.89 -37.39 -4.53
C ASP A 51 -25.00 -38.60 -5.49
N ARG A 52 -25.31 -38.34 -6.75
CA ARG A 52 -25.49 -39.36 -7.79
C ARG A 52 -24.24 -39.50 -8.65
N ALA A 53 -23.65 -40.70 -8.64
CA ALA A 53 -22.46 -41.01 -9.45
C ALA A 53 -22.67 -40.68 -10.94
N GLY A 54 -21.70 -39.96 -11.52
CA GLY A 54 -21.72 -39.50 -12.91
C GLY A 54 -22.62 -38.29 -13.19
N ASP A 55 -23.39 -37.80 -12.22
CA ASP A 55 -24.29 -36.65 -12.41
C ASP A 55 -23.64 -35.36 -11.88
N LEU A 56 -23.19 -34.51 -12.80
CA LEU A 56 -22.62 -33.20 -12.48
C LEU A 56 -23.68 -32.15 -12.09
N GLN A 57 -24.97 -32.52 -12.07
CA GLN A 57 -26.11 -31.67 -11.69
C GLN A 57 -26.11 -30.32 -12.43
N GLY A 58 -25.71 -30.32 -13.70
CA GLY A 58 -25.67 -29.15 -14.59
C GLY A 58 -24.34 -28.39 -14.60
N TRP A 59 -23.35 -28.74 -13.79
CA TRP A 59 -22.02 -28.14 -13.85
C TRP A 59 -21.19 -28.71 -15.00
N GLN A 60 -20.58 -27.86 -15.81
CA GLN A 60 -19.81 -28.24 -16.99
C GLN A 60 -18.35 -27.76 -16.86
N PRO A 61 -17.37 -28.67 -16.89
CA PRO A 61 -15.96 -28.29 -16.87
C PRO A 61 -15.49 -27.76 -18.23
N ASN A 62 -14.53 -26.85 -18.21
CA ASN A 62 -13.77 -26.48 -19.41
C ASN A 62 -12.53 -27.38 -19.63
N GLY A 63 -11.72 -27.07 -20.66
CA GLY A 63 -10.53 -27.85 -21.02
C GLY A 63 -9.36 -27.76 -20.03
N HIS A 64 -9.46 -26.95 -18.98
CA HIS A 64 -8.41 -26.79 -17.97
C HIS A 64 -8.67 -27.60 -16.69
N LEU A 65 -9.75 -28.39 -16.67
CA LEU A 65 -10.04 -29.37 -15.63
C LEU A 65 -9.92 -30.78 -16.20
N ALA A 66 -9.04 -31.58 -15.58
CA ALA A 66 -8.87 -33.00 -15.89
C ALA A 66 -9.53 -33.88 -14.83
N GLY A 67 -9.97 -35.07 -15.25
CA GLY A 67 -10.49 -36.10 -14.33
C GLY A 67 -11.77 -35.69 -13.60
N VAL A 68 -12.61 -34.85 -14.23
CA VAL A 68 -13.87 -34.37 -13.64
C VAL A 68 -14.87 -35.51 -13.57
N LEU A 69 -15.22 -35.95 -12.37
CA LEU A 69 -16.17 -37.03 -12.16
C LEU A 69 -16.91 -36.87 -10.82
N VAL A 70 -18.16 -37.33 -10.78
CA VAL A 70 -18.92 -37.44 -9.53
C VAL A 70 -18.90 -38.89 -9.07
N SER A 71 -18.35 -39.14 -7.89
CA SER A 71 -18.32 -40.46 -7.25
C SER A 71 -18.29 -40.31 -5.74
N ASN A 72 -18.87 -41.28 -5.02
CA ASN A 72 -18.91 -41.27 -3.55
C ASN A 72 -19.49 -39.96 -2.95
N GLY A 73 -20.47 -39.36 -3.62
CA GLY A 73 -21.15 -38.14 -3.16
C GLY A 73 -20.36 -36.84 -3.33
N VAL A 74 -19.31 -36.82 -4.16
CA VAL A 74 -18.49 -35.61 -4.38
C VAL A 74 -18.14 -35.44 -5.85
N LEU A 75 -18.01 -34.19 -6.29
CA LEU A 75 -17.40 -33.82 -7.57
C LEU A 75 -15.88 -33.69 -7.37
N ALA A 76 -15.10 -34.52 -8.05
CA ALA A 76 -13.63 -34.47 -8.01
C ALA A 76 -13.05 -33.95 -9.33
N CYS A 77 -12.01 -33.13 -9.27
CA CYS A 77 -11.29 -32.64 -10.46
C CYS A 77 -9.84 -32.25 -10.14
N ARG A 78 -9.00 -32.11 -11.18
CA ARG A 78 -7.65 -31.53 -11.09
C ARG A 78 -7.52 -30.38 -12.09
N ALA A 79 -7.06 -29.23 -11.60
CA ALA A 79 -6.70 -28.12 -12.46
C ALA A 79 -5.36 -28.42 -13.17
N VAL A 80 -5.36 -28.28 -14.50
CA VAL A 80 -4.21 -28.59 -15.39
C VAL A 80 -3.88 -27.44 -16.33
N GLY A 81 -4.51 -26.28 -16.15
CA GLY A 81 -4.33 -25.11 -17.00
C GLY A 81 -4.64 -23.82 -16.24
N ALA A 82 -4.31 -22.70 -16.86
CA ALA A 82 -4.31 -21.38 -16.20
C ALA A 82 -5.69 -20.80 -15.87
N ASP A 83 -6.78 -21.42 -16.36
CA ASP A 83 -8.15 -20.91 -16.18
C ASP A 83 -9.17 -22.07 -15.99
N PRO A 84 -9.14 -22.81 -14.87
CA PRO A 84 -9.99 -23.97 -14.64
C PRO A 84 -11.40 -23.58 -14.16
N ILE A 85 -12.42 -23.92 -14.97
CA ILE A 85 -13.80 -23.41 -14.82
C ILE A 85 -14.82 -24.55 -14.73
N LEU A 86 -15.79 -24.42 -13.83
CA LEU A 86 -17.07 -25.13 -13.82
C LEU A 86 -18.22 -24.13 -14.10
N ASP A 87 -18.87 -24.23 -15.26
CA ASP A 87 -20.00 -23.37 -15.64
C ASP A 87 -21.34 -24.08 -15.40
N LEU A 88 -22.30 -23.42 -14.76
CA LEU A 88 -23.63 -23.99 -14.58
C LEU A 88 -24.43 -23.84 -15.88
N SER A 89 -24.71 -24.96 -16.55
CA SER A 89 -25.45 -24.95 -17.81
C SER A 89 -26.91 -24.55 -17.64
N GLN A 90 -27.51 -24.88 -16.48
CA GLN A 90 -28.88 -24.53 -16.16
C GLN A 90 -29.03 -23.02 -15.95
N ARG A 91 -30.06 -22.44 -16.58
CA ARG A 91 -30.43 -21.04 -16.35
C ARG A 91 -31.24 -20.94 -15.05
N LEU A 92 -30.85 -20.00 -14.21
CA LEU A 92 -31.53 -19.69 -12.96
C LEU A 92 -32.65 -18.66 -13.19
N ASN A 93 -33.65 -18.66 -12.31
CA ASN A 93 -34.64 -17.60 -12.18
C ASN A 93 -34.74 -17.20 -10.71
N LEU A 94 -33.62 -16.75 -10.15
CA LEU A 94 -33.48 -16.44 -8.74
C LEU A 94 -33.57 -14.93 -8.53
N PRO A 95 -34.59 -14.40 -7.84
CA PRO A 95 -34.59 -12.99 -7.43
C PRO A 95 -33.36 -12.68 -6.58
N ALA A 96 -32.63 -11.63 -6.92
CA ALA A 96 -31.36 -11.27 -6.27
C ALA A 96 -31.63 -10.35 -5.07
N THR A 97 -31.16 -10.73 -3.88
CA THR A 97 -31.33 -9.94 -2.65
C THR A 97 -29.98 -9.75 -1.93
N PRO A 98 -29.82 -8.68 -1.12
CA PRO A 98 -28.58 -8.43 -0.38
C PRO A 98 -28.33 -9.43 0.76
N LEU A 99 -29.34 -10.25 1.11
CA LEU A 99 -29.29 -11.20 2.23
C LEU A 99 -29.17 -12.66 1.77
N GLN A 100 -28.84 -12.88 0.49
CA GLN A 100 -28.51 -14.21 -0.03
C GLN A 100 -27.04 -14.53 0.20
N GLN A 101 -26.77 -15.80 0.47
CA GLN A 101 -25.43 -16.32 0.69
C GLN A 101 -25.17 -17.50 -0.26
N LEU A 102 -23.95 -17.59 -0.78
CA LEU A 102 -23.45 -18.73 -1.52
C LEU A 102 -22.57 -19.56 -0.58
N GLU A 103 -22.87 -20.85 -0.45
CA GLU A 103 -22.05 -21.79 0.32
C GLU A 103 -21.43 -22.84 -0.59
N VAL A 104 -20.15 -23.15 -0.35
CA VAL A 104 -19.49 -24.29 -0.97
C VAL A 104 -18.72 -25.08 0.08
N ARG A 105 -18.88 -26.40 0.10
CA ARG A 105 -18.05 -27.29 0.91
C ARG A 105 -17.09 -28.04 0.02
N LEU A 106 -15.80 -27.79 0.20
CA LEU A 106 -14.75 -28.39 -0.62
C LEU A 106 -13.48 -28.67 0.19
N LYS A 107 -12.61 -29.50 -0.37
CA LYS A 107 -11.21 -29.66 0.07
C LYS A 107 -10.26 -29.55 -1.13
N ALA A 108 -9.07 -29.02 -0.89
CA ALA A 108 -8.00 -28.94 -1.88
C ALA A 108 -6.68 -29.48 -1.32
N ASP A 109 -5.77 -29.92 -2.18
CA ASP A 109 -4.43 -30.41 -1.80
C ASP A 109 -3.37 -29.30 -1.71
N ARG A 110 -3.71 -28.07 -2.13
CA ARG A 110 -2.85 -26.88 -2.11
C ARG A 110 -3.71 -25.64 -1.90
N ASP A 111 -3.13 -24.60 -1.29
CA ASP A 111 -3.83 -23.34 -1.09
C ASP A 111 -4.05 -22.63 -2.43
N GLY A 112 -5.10 -21.82 -2.51
CA GLY A 112 -5.29 -20.88 -3.61
C GLY A 112 -6.59 -20.10 -3.49
N THR A 113 -6.91 -19.32 -4.52
CA THR A 113 -8.09 -18.45 -4.53
C THR A 113 -9.08 -18.98 -5.55
N ALA A 114 -10.29 -19.32 -5.10
CA ALA A 114 -11.40 -19.70 -5.94
C ALA A 114 -12.39 -18.54 -6.06
N GLU A 115 -13.23 -18.57 -7.08
CA GLU A 115 -14.10 -17.45 -7.43
C GLU A 115 -15.45 -17.93 -7.97
N PHE A 116 -16.54 -17.30 -7.51
CA PHE A 116 -17.85 -17.45 -8.13
C PHE A 116 -18.15 -16.23 -9.00
N PHE A 117 -18.63 -16.46 -10.22
CA PHE A 117 -19.17 -15.43 -11.12
C PHE A 117 -20.68 -15.59 -11.27
N TRP A 118 -21.39 -14.48 -11.46
CA TRP A 118 -22.83 -14.49 -11.74
C TRP A 118 -23.21 -13.49 -12.84
N SER A 119 -24.44 -13.63 -13.36
CA SER A 119 -25.02 -12.71 -14.33
C SER A 119 -26.54 -12.77 -14.33
N ASN A 120 -27.21 -11.63 -14.53
CA ASN A 120 -28.65 -11.50 -14.79
C ASN A 120 -29.08 -11.84 -16.23
N THR A 121 -28.13 -12.14 -17.10
CA THR A 121 -28.35 -12.41 -18.51
C THR A 121 -27.51 -13.60 -18.99
N SER A 122 -27.84 -14.10 -20.18
CA SER A 122 -27.02 -15.08 -20.89
C SER A 122 -26.60 -14.62 -22.28
N VAL A 123 -26.90 -13.37 -22.65
CA VAL A 123 -26.50 -12.75 -23.90
C VAL A 123 -25.33 -11.78 -23.69
N GLY A 124 -24.60 -11.46 -24.76
CA GLY A 124 -23.44 -10.55 -24.72
C GLY A 124 -22.10 -11.27 -24.50
N ARG A 125 -21.03 -10.48 -24.32
CA ARG A 125 -19.67 -11.01 -24.11
C ARG A 125 -19.65 -11.95 -22.90
N PHE A 126 -19.13 -13.16 -23.09
CA PHE A 126 -19.10 -14.25 -22.09
C PHE A 126 -20.47 -14.54 -21.44
N GLY A 127 -21.57 -14.21 -22.11
CA GLY A 127 -22.93 -14.35 -21.59
C GLY A 127 -23.17 -13.56 -20.31
N GLY A 128 -22.59 -12.34 -20.22
CA GLY A 128 -22.81 -11.37 -19.15
C GLY A 128 -21.93 -11.53 -17.91
N LEU A 129 -21.07 -12.56 -17.86
CA LEU A 129 -20.09 -12.74 -16.80
C LEU A 129 -18.95 -11.72 -16.96
N SER A 130 -18.55 -11.09 -15.85
CA SER A 130 -17.45 -10.14 -15.80
C SER A 130 -16.76 -10.20 -14.44
N GLN A 131 -15.54 -9.66 -14.36
CA GLN A 131 -14.76 -9.56 -13.11
C GLN A 131 -15.42 -8.65 -12.06
N GLU A 132 -16.37 -7.78 -12.47
CA GLU A 132 -17.14 -6.94 -11.55
C GLU A 132 -18.28 -7.70 -10.87
N LYS A 133 -18.62 -8.89 -11.37
CA LYS A 133 -19.75 -9.73 -10.93
C LYS A 133 -19.24 -11.02 -10.32
N THR A 134 -18.32 -10.89 -9.36
CA THR A 134 -17.65 -12.03 -8.74
C THR A 134 -17.51 -11.91 -7.23
N THR A 135 -17.30 -13.05 -6.58
CA THR A 135 -16.89 -13.14 -5.18
C THR A 135 -15.79 -14.17 -5.06
N ARG A 136 -14.62 -13.72 -4.62
CA ARG A 136 -13.42 -14.52 -4.42
C ARG A 136 -13.33 -14.98 -2.97
N PHE A 137 -12.72 -16.13 -2.77
CA PHE A 137 -12.42 -16.65 -1.45
C PHE A 137 -11.19 -17.55 -1.49
N ASN A 138 -10.44 -17.57 -0.40
CA ASN A 138 -9.27 -18.42 -0.30
C ASN A 138 -9.66 -19.80 0.19
N VAL A 139 -9.14 -20.81 -0.50
CA VAL A 139 -9.31 -22.21 -0.17
C VAL A 139 -8.07 -22.70 0.56
N THR A 140 -8.28 -23.33 1.71
CA THR A 140 -7.25 -24.04 2.46
C THR A 140 -6.91 -25.37 1.78
N GLY A 141 -5.64 -25.57 1.49
CA GLY A 141 -5.05 -26.72 0.81
C GLY A 141 -4.56 -27.85 1.72
N ASP A 142 -5.25 -28.10 2.83
CA ASP A 142 -4.85 -29.09 3.84
C ASP A 142 -5.47 -30.48 3.63
N SER A 143 -6.12 -30.68 2.47
CA SER A 143 -6.90 -31.86 2.15
C SER A 143 -8.02 -32.18 3.16
N GLN A 144 -8.46 -31.19 3.95
CA GLN A 144 -9.60 -31.31 4.87
C GLN A 144 -10.83 -30.61 4.31
N TRP A 145 -12.02 -31.06 4.74
CA TRP A 145 -13.29 -30.44 4.35
C TRP A 145 -13.48 -29.09 5.05
N HIS A 146 -13.70 -28.06 4.26
CA HIS A 146 -14.05 -26.72 4.74
C HIS A 146 -15.34 -26.25 4.06
N THR A 147 -16.21 -25.58 4.82
CA THR A 147 -17.41 -24.91 4.28
C THR A 147 -17.16 -23.41 4.21
N TYR A 148 -17.15 -22.87 3.00
CA TYR A 148 -16.98 -21.45 2.72
C TYR A 148 -18.35 -20.81 2.52
N ARG A 149 -18.60 -19.70 3.22
CA ARG A 149 -19.85 -18.94 3.19
C ARG A 149 -19.57 -17.54 2.67
N LEU A 150 -20.15 -17.23 1.51
CA LEU A 150 -19.86 -16.04 0.73
C LEU A 150 -21.13 -15.20 0.60
N MET A 151 -21.01 -13.89 0.81
CA MET A 151 -22.11 -12.95 0.66
C MET A 151 -21.90 -12.15 -0.63
N PRO A 152 -22.53 -12.52 -1.77
CA PRO A 152 -22.25 -11.90 -3.06
C PRO A 152 -22.78 -10.48 -3.21
N PHE A 153 -23.80 -10.06 -2.43
CA PHE A 153 -24.46 -8.76 -2.57
C PHE A 153 -24.79 -8.41 -4.04
N TRP A 154 -25.37 -9.39 -4.72
CA TRP A 154 -25.68 -9.32 -6.15
C TRP A 154 -27.04 -8.66 -6.44
N HIS A 155 -27.71 -8.06 -5.45
CA HIS A 155 -29.01 -7.40 -5.60
C HIS A 155 -29.11 -6.35 -6.71
N PRO A 156 -28.04 -5.62 -7.14
CA PRO A 156 -28.17 -4.71 -8.26
C PRO A 156 -28.51 -5.42 -9.58
N GLU A 157 -28.28 -6.74 -9.66
CA GLU A 157 -28.68 -7.56 -10.81
C GLU A 157 -30.21 -7.72 -10.93
N GLY A 158 -30.95 -7.54 -9.83
CA GLY A 158 -32.38 -7.80 -9.69
C GLY A 158 -32.75 -9.29 -9.74
N LYS A 159 -32.06 -10.08 -10.57
CA LYS A 159 -32.17 -11.54 -10.66
C LYS A 159 -30.87 -12.18 -11.10
N ILE A 160 -30.65 -13.43 -10.72
CA ILE A 160 -29.52 -14.25 -11.15
C ILE A 160 -30.02 -15.28 -12.17
N VAL A 161 -29.32 -15.35 -13.31
CA VAL A 161 -29.61 -16.22 -14.45
C VAL A 161 -28.47 -17.21 -14.72
N ARG A 162 -27.21 -16.82 -14.44
CA ARG A 162 -26.03 -17.69 -14.58
C ARG A 162 -25.19 -17.69 -13.33
N LEU A 163 -24.50 -18.81 -13.11
CA LEU A 163 -23.50 -19.01 -12.07
C LEU A 163 -22.32 -19.79 -12.66
N ARG A 164 -21.09 -19.42 -12.30
CA ARG A 164 -19.85 -20.09 -12.71
C ARG A 164 -18.91 -20.16 -11.52
N PHE A 165 -18.21 -21.28 -11.36
CA PHE A 165 -17.26 -21.51 -10.27
C PHE A 165 -15.88 -21.77 -10.86
N ASP A 166 -14.95 -20.88 -10.58
CA ASP A 166 -13.58 -20.92 -11.05
C ASP A 166 -12.71 -21.39 -9.88
N VAL A 167 -11.97 -22.48 -10.11
CA VAL A 167 -10.94 -22.95 -9.17
C VAL A 167 -9.57 -22.41 -9.61
N TYR A 168 -8.46 -22.88 -9.04
CA TYR A 168 -7.12 -22.37 -9.35
C TYR A 168 -6.16 -23.45 -9.82
N ASP A 169 -5.14 -23.03 -10.58
CA ASP A 169 -4.20 -23.90 -11.28
C ASP A 169 -3.40 -24.82 -10.32
N GLY A 170 -3.09 -26.02 -10.80
CA GLY A 170 -2.19 -26.98 -10.15
C GLY A 170 -2.74 -27.75 -8.95
N ALA A 171 -3.95 -27.44 -8.47
CA ALA A 171 -4.57 -28.11 -7.32
C ALA A 171 -5.56 -29.22 -7.72
N LYS A 172 -5.74 -30.19 -6.82
CA LYS A 172 -6.81 -31.18 -6.85
C LYS A 172 -7.93 -30.73 -5.93
N PHE A 173 -9.17 -30.82 -6.40
CA PHE A 173 -10.37 -30.44 -5.67
C PHE A 173 -11.32 -31.61 -5.51
N GLU A 174 -11.99 -31.66 -4.36
CA GLU A 174 -13.22 -32.44 -4.15
C GLU A 174 -14.28 -31.50 -3.56
N VAL A 175 -15.45 -31.43 -4.19
CA VAL A 175 -16.58 -30.57 -3.82
C VAL A 175 -17.74 -31.46 -3.37
N ASP A 176 -18.20 -31.23 -2.14
CA ASP A 176 -19.32 -31.95 -1.51
C ASP A 176 -20.64 -31.29 -1.88
N PHE A 177 -20.76 -29.98 -1.71
CA PHE A 177 -21.94 -29.25 -2.18
C PHE A 177 -21.64 -27.81 -2.58
N ILE A 178 -22.51 -27.27 -3.42
CA ILE A 178 -22.68 -25.83 -3.66
C ILE A 178 -24.14 -25.50 -3.36
N ARG A 179 -24.45 -24.41 -2.67
CA ARG A 179 -25.84 -23.99 -2.43
C ARG A 179 -25.99 -22.49 -2.28
N ILE A 180 -27.22 -22.02 -2.46
CA ILE A 180 -27.62 -20.64 -2.24
C ILE A 180 -28.68 -20.62 -1.14
N THR A 181 -28.43 -19.86 -0.09
CA THR A 181 -29.33 -19.71 1.06
C THR A 181 -29.79 -18.25 1.22
N GLN A 182 -30.89 -18.04 1.93
CA GLN A 182 -31.47 -16.74 2.26
C GLN A 182 -31.41 -16.54 3.77
N LEU A 183 -30.72 -15.50 4.23
CA LEU A 183 -30.76 -15.07 5.63
C LEU A 183 -32.13 -14.45 5.96
N PRO A 184 -32.58 -14.52 7.23
CA PRO A 184 -33.81 -13.88 7.67
C PRO A 184 -33.83 -12.38 7.36
N PHE A 185 -35.02 -11.84 7.03
CA PHE A 185 -35.24 -10.41 6.80
C PHE A 185 -35.70 -9.72 8.09
N PRO A 186 -34.82 -9.06 8.85
CA PRO A 186 -35.27 -8.15 9.90
C PRO A 186 -35.87 -6.89 9.27
N SER A 187 -36.73 -6.19 10.03
CA SER A 187 -37.32 -4.92 9.59
C SER A 187 -36.23 -3.90 9.25
N ALA A 188 -36.42 -3.19 8.14
CA ALA A 188 -35.52 -2.13 7.74
C ALA A 188 -35.54 -0.97 8.74
N VAL A 189 -34.41 -0.31 8.91
CA VAL A 189 -34.27 0.90 9.74
C VAL A 189 -33.97 2.12 8.86
N GLU A 190 -34.71 3.20 9.09
CA GLU A 190 -34.57 4.46 8.32
C GLU A 190 -33.34 5.28 8.75
N ARG A 191 -32.92 5.19 10.01
CA ARG A 191 -31.68 5.78 10.52
C ARG A 191 -30.76 4.69 11.05
N ALA A 192 -29.52 4.69 10.59
CA ALA A 192 -28.49 3.77 11.03
C ALA A 192 -27.82 4.27 12.33
N GLU A 193 -28.62 4.37 13.39
CA GLU A 193 -28.19 4.65 14.75
C GLU A 193 -28.54 3.46 15.65
N PHE A 194 -27.52 2.76 16.13
CA PHE A 194 -27.65 1.54 16.90
C PHE A 194 -27.09 1.75 18.31
N ASP A 195 -27.94 1.63 19.31
CA ASP A 195 -27.54 1.57 20.72
C ASP A 195 -27.51 0.11 21.19
N PHE A 196 -26.31 -0.46 21.24
CA PHE A 196 -26.10 -1.85 21.63
C PHE A 196 -26.26 -2.09 23.13
N THR A 197 -26.41 -1.04 23.95
CA THR A 197 -26.77 -1.21 25.36
C THR A 197 -28.21 -1.69 25.53
N SER A 198 -29.05 -1.51 24.50
CA SER A 198 -30.45 -1.94 24.44
C SER A 198 -30.63 -3.29 23.71
N GLY A 199 -29.56 -4.06 23.49
CA GLY A 199 -29.58 -5.38 22.84
C GLY A 199 -28.98 -5.38 21.42
N VAL A 200 -29.19 -6.45 20.66
CA VAL A 200 -28.54 -6.66 19.34
C VAL A 200 -29.03 -5.75 18.21
N GLN A 201 -30.09 -4.96 18.42
CA GLN A 201 -30.61 -3.99 17.45
C GLN A 201 -30.86 -4.58 16.04
N GLY A 202 -31.30 -5.84 15.96
CA GLY A 202 -31.55 -6.54 14.69
C GLY A 202 -30.30 -7.00 13.94
N TRP A 203 -29.10 -6.81 14.49
CA TRP A 203 -27.87 -7.34 13.90
C TRP A 203 -27.85 -8.86 13.99
N GLN A 204 -27.25 -9.51 13.00
CA GLN A 204 -27.15 -10.96 12.89
C GLN A 204 -25.77 -11.41 12.42
N VAL A 205 -25.42 -12.68 12.66
CA VAL A 205 -24.19 -13.28 12.14
C VAL A 205 -24.34 -13.47 10.63
N ALA A 206 -23.37 -12.98 9.86
CA ALA A 206 -23.31 -13.25 8.42
C ALA A 206 -22.52 -14.53 8.15
N THR A 207 -21.25 -14.57 8.59
CA THR A 207 -20.38 -15.74 8.44
C THR A 207 -19.39 -15.80 9.60
N ASP A 208 -19.03 -17.00 10.04
CA ASP A 208 -17.94 -17.33 10.97
C ASP A 208 -17.76 -16.34 12.14
N ALA A 209 -18.87 -15.91 12.74
CA ALA A 209 -18.91 -14.99 13.86
C ALA A 209 -19.92 -15.43 14.91
N ALA A 210 -19.83 -14.84 16.10
CA ALA A 210 -20.78 -14.99 17.18
C ALA A 210 -21.20 -13.60 17.69
N LEU A 211 -22.48 -13.47 18.01
CA LEU A 211 -23.12 -12.23 18.46
C LEU A 211 -23.96 -12.53 19.71
N ALA A 212 -23.74 -11.81 20.82
CA ALA A 212 -24.56 -11.96 22.02
C ALA A 212 -24.65 -10.68 22.84
N SER A 213 -25.84 -10.37 23.37
CA SER A 213 -26.04 -9.27 24.32
C SER A 213 -25.24 -9.49 25.61
N GLN A 214 -24.65 -8.42 26.15
CA GLN A 214 -23.94 -8.44 27.43
C GLN A 214 -24.13 -7.12 28.18
N ALA A 215 -23.64 -7.03 29.43
CA ALA A 215 -23.70 -5.78 30.18
C ALA A 215 -22.95 -4.67 29.45
N GLY A 216 -23.61 -3.53 29.22
CA GLY A 216 -23.01 -2.36 28.60
C GLY A 216 -22.72 -2.49 27.10
N GLY A 217 -23.34 -3.43 26.38
CA GLY A 217 -23.21 -3.53 24.93
C GLY A 217 -23.51 -4.91 24.36
N VAL A 218 -23.01 -5.16 23.14
CA VAL A 218 -23.10 -6.45 22.45
C VAL A 218 -21.70 -7.01 22.21
N SER A 219 -21.52 -8.28 22.53
CA SER A 219 -20.29 -9.03 22.22
C SER A 219 -20.30 -9.49 20.77
N VAL A 220 -19.16 -9.32 20.10
CA VAL A 220 -18.87 -9.86 18.78
C VAL A 220 -17.54 -10.59 18.83
N SER A 221 -17.49 -11.80 18.29
CA SER A 221 -16.25 -12.54 18.06
C SER A 221 -16.27 -13.26 16.73
N THR A 222 -15.10 -13.49 16.14
CA THR A 222 -14.95 -14.16 14.84
C THR A 222 -14.16 -15.46 15.00
N SER A 223 -14.63 -16.53 14.36
CA SER A 223 -13.95 -17.84 14.32
C SER A 223 -13.04 -18.00 13.10
N SER A 224 -13.16 -17.12 12.11
CA SER A 224 -12.27 -17.03 10.96
C SER A 224 -11.86 -15.57 10.70
N ARG A 225 -10.89 -15.36 9.81
CA ARG A 225 -10.49 -14.00 9.41
C ARG A 225 -11.57 -13.30 8.59
N ASP A 226 -12.42 -14.05 7.90
CA ASP A 226 -13.48 -13.52 7.05
C ASP A 226 -14.82 -13.36 7.78
N GLY A 227 -14.88 -13.73 9.06
CA GLY A 227 -16.08 -13.63 9.88
C GLY A 227 -16.53 -12.18 10.12
N PHE A 228 -17.84 -11.93 10.03
CA PHE A 228 -18.43 -10.61 10.33
C PHE A 228 -19.91 -10.71 10.71
N VAL A 229 -20.43 -9.63 11.31
CA VAL A 229 -21.85 -9.45 11.63
C VAL A 229 -22.47 -8.40 10.73
N LEU A 230 -23.76 -8.53 10.43
CA LEU A 230 -24.50 -7.67 9.51
C LEU A 230 -25.63 -6.93 10.25
N SER A 231 -25.83 -5.67 9.90
CA SER A 231 -26.96 -4.87 10.37
C SER A 231 -28.28 -5.40 9.81
N PRO A 232 -29.43 -5.01 10.39
CA PRO A 232 -30.68 -5.07 9.64
C PRO A 232 -30.57 -4.20 8.36
N PRO A 233 -31.43 -4.41 7.34
CA PRO A 233 -31.46 -3.55 6.17
C PRO A 233 -31.53 -2.07 6.56
N VAL A 234 -30.66 -1.26 5.99
CA VAL A 234 -30.62 0.19 6.18
C VAL A 234 -30.99 0.86 4.87
N ARG A 235 -31.43 2.11 4.90
CA ARG A 235 -31.56 2.92 3.68
C ARG A 235 -31.29 4.38 3.98
N PHE A 236 -30.07 4.82 3.71
CA PHE A 236 -29.68 6.22 3.82
C PHE A 236 -28.76 6.62 2.69
N LYS A 237 -28.75 7.91 2.39
CA LYS A 237 -27.90 8.52 1.37
C LYS A 237 -26.46 8.65 1.87
N ALA A 238 -25.53 8.02 1.17
CA ALA A 238 -24.09 8.11 1.46
C ALA A 238 -23.55 9.55 1.29
N ASP A 239 -24.15 10.33 0.40
CA ASP A 239 -23.81 11.73 0.15
C ASP A 239 -24.26 12.68 1.26
N GLU A 240 -25.25 12.29 2.06
CA GLU A 240 -25.68 13.05 3.24
C GLU A 240 -25.01 12.56 4.54
N ASN A 241 -24.28 11.43 4.49
CA ASN A 241 -23.70 10.79 5.67
C ASN A 241 -22.25 10.37 5.44
N SER A 242 -21.32 11.22 5.87
CA SER A 242 -19.88 11.09 5.59
C SER A 242 -19.13 10.16 6.55
N TYR A 243 -19.71 9.90 7.73
CA TYR A 243 -19.08 9.14 8.79
C TYR A 243 -19.92 7.93 9.18
N VAL A 244 -19.21 6.83 9.42
CA VAL A 244 -19.67 5.78 10.32
C VAL A 244 -18.83 5.87 11.58
N SER A 245 -19.48 6.20 12.69
CA SER A 245 -18.84 6.33 13.99
C SER A 245 -19.24 5.16 14.86
N LEU A 246 -18.28 4.48 15.49
CA LEU A 246 -18.58 3.39 16.42
C LEU A 246 -17.77 3.51 17.70
N ARG A 247 -18.38 3.13 18.82
CA ARG A 247 -17.70 2.99 20.11
C ARG A 247 -17.65 1.54 20.51
N MET A 248 -16.44 1.01 20.65
CA MET A 248 -16.23 -0.39 21.00
C MET A 248 -14.94 -0.59 21.79
N ALA A 249 -14.90 -1.70 22.53
CA ALA A 249 -13.68 -2.23 23.11
C ALA A 249 -13.27 -3.51 22.38
N VAL A 250 -11.97 -3.71 22.14
CA VAL A 250 -11.41 -4.89 21.47
C VAL A 250 -10.24 -5.40 22.29
N ASN A 251 -10.10 -6.72 22.48
CA ASN A 251 -9.05 -7.29 23.33
C ASN A 251 -7.78 -7.75 22.60
N LYS A 252 -7.85 -8.01 21.29
CA LYS A 252 -6.71 -8.38 20.44
C LYS A 252 -7.00 -8.09 18.97
N GLY A 253 -5.95 -7.95 18.18
CA GLY A 253 -6.00 -7.59 16.76
C GLY A 253 -5.43 -6.20 16.51
N ALA A 254 -5.24 -5.88 15.24
CA ALA A 254 -4.66 -4.61 14.80
C ALA A 254 -5.68 -3.76 14.03
N ARG A 255 -6.67 -4.38 13.37
CA ARG A 255 -7.65 -3.67 12.56
C ARG A 255 -9.08 -4.18 12.71
N GLY A 256 -10.03 -3.27 12.58
CA GLY A 256 -11.43 -3.57 12.28
C GLY A 256 -11.73 -3.30 10.81
N THR A 257 -12.85 -3.81 10.33
CA THR A 257 -13.36 -3.58 8.97
C THR A 257 -14.85 -3.27 9.05
N LEU A 258 -15.21 -2.08 8.55
CA LEU A 258 -16.58 -1.78 8.18
C LEU A 258 -16.84 -2.39 6.81
N LEU A 259 -17.92 -3.14 6.68
CA LEU A 259 -18.44 -3.63 5.41
C LEU A 259 -19.71 -2.86 5.08
N PHE A 260 -19.99 -2.63 3.80
CA PHE A 260 -21.25 -2.01 3.39
C PHE A 260 -21.61 -2.39 1.96
N ALA A 261 -22.89 -2.28 1.63
CA ALA A 261 -23.40 -2.44 0.28
C ALA A 261 -24.26 -1.25 -0.11
N THR A 262 -24.29 -0.93 -1.40
CA THR A 262 -25.12 0.13 -1.96
C THR A 262 -26.10 -0.43 -2.98
N GLU A 263 -27.13 0.33 -3.35
CA GLU A 263 -28.07 -0.08 -4.41
C GLU A 263 -27.40 -0.29 -5.77
N GLN A 264 -26.24 0.32 -6.01
CA GLN A 264 -25.63 0.44 -7.33
C GLN A 264 -24.34 -0.37 -7.51
N THR A 265 -23.85 -1.03 -6.46
CA THR A 265 -22.56 -1.75 -6.48
C THR A 265 -22.74 -3.21 -6.16
N HIS A 266 -22.14 -4.08 -6.97
CA HIS A 266 -22.01 -5.51 -6.67
C HIS A 266 -21.00 -5.73 -5.52
N GLY A 267 -21.18 -6.80 -4.75
CA GLY A 267 -20.27 -7.18 -3.68
C GLY A 267 -20.32 -6.28 -2.44
N LEU A 268 -19.66 -6.73 -1.38
CA LEU A 268 -19.41 -5.91 -0.20
C LEU A 268 -18.24 -4.97 -0.47
N GLN A 269 -18.51 -3.69 -0.27
CA GLN A 269 -17.46 -2.70 -0.13
C GLN A 269 -16.90 -2.78 1.28
N HIS A 270 -15.61 -2.54 1.44
CA HIS A 270 -14.94 -2.61 2.73
C HIS A 270 -14.13 -1.34 3.04
N PHE A 271 -14.10 -0.97 4.31
CA PHE A 271 -13.24 0.08 4.84
C PHE A 271 -12.56 -0.44 6.10
N SER A 272 -11.25 -0.70 6.00
CA SER A 272 -10.45 -1.20 7.12
C SER A 272 -9.87 -0.05 7.92
N PHE A 273 -9.91 -0.13 9.24
CA PHE A 273 -9.43 0.92 10.15
C PHE A 273 -8.63 0.33 11.32
N PRO A 274 -7.64 1.06 11.87
CA PRO A 274 -6.85 0.58 13.00
C PRO A 274 -7.71 0.51 14.27
N VAL A 275 -7.50 -0.54 15.08
CA VAL A 275 -8.16 -0.69 16.39
C VAL A 275 -7.14 -0.70 17.52
N GLU A 276 -7.52 -0.10 18.64
CA GLU A 276 -6.78 -0.17 19.90
C GLU A 276 -7.28 -1.37 20.68
N ALA A 277 -6.48 -2.44 20.65
CA ALA A 277 -6.82 -3.71 21.25
C ALA A 277 -6.37 -3.82 22.73
N ASP A 278 -6.71 -2.83 23.55
CA ASP A 278 -6.35 -2.75 24.96
C ASP A 278 -7.50 -3.15 25.92
N GLY A 279 -8.62 -3.62 25.35
CA GLY A 279 -9.83 -3.98 26.08
C GLY A 279 -10.65 -2.79 26.60
N LYS A 280 -10.26 -1.54 26.30
CA LYS A 280 -10.99 -0.34 26.69
C LYS A 280 -11.87 0.19 25.57
N GLU A 281 -12.84 1.03 25.93
CA GLU A 281 -13.71 1.65 24.94
C GLU A 281 -13.02 2.78 24.21
N HIS A 282 -12.97 2.66 22.89
CA HIS A 282 -12.48 3.70 21.98
C HIS A 282 -13.58 4.11 21.02
N THR A 283 -13.53 5.37 20.57
CA THR A 283 -14.40 5.85 19.48
C THR A 283 -13.62 5.88 18.18
N TYR A 284 -14.16 5.20 17.17
CA TYR A 284 -13.62 5.14 15.82
C TYR A 284 -14.55 5.92 14.89
N ASN A 285 -14.08 7.07 14.41
CA ASN A 285 -14.77 7.89 13.43
C ASN A 285 -14.23 7.56 12.03
N LEU A 286 -14.98 6.76 11.27
CA LEU A 286 -14.59 6.30 9.94
C LEU A 286 -15.04 7.34 8.91
N ASP A 287 -14.08 8.08 8.34
CA ASP A 287 -14.34 9.00 7.23
C ASP A 287 -14.49 8.21 5.93
N LEU A 288 -15.71 8.12 5.42
CA LEU A 288 -16.02 7.33 4.22
C LEU A 288 -16.10 8.17 2.96
N LEU A 289 -15.86 9.49 3.02
CA LEU A 289 -15.91 10.34 1.83
C LEU A 289 -14.90 9.92 0.77
N ALA A 290 -13.70 9.46 1.17
CA ALA A 290 -12.68 9.01 0.23
C ALA A 290 -13.01 7.67 -0.45
N VAL A 291 -13.98 6.92 0.09
CA VAL A 291 -14.25 5.55 -0.33
C VAL A 291 -15.12 5.59 -1.60
N SER A 292 -14.56 5.17 -2.73
CA SER A 292 -15.24 5.21 -4.04
C SER A 292 -16.59 4.48 -4.05
N GLY A 293 -16.71 3.41 -3.25
CA GLY A 293 -17.96 2.67 -3.07
C GLY A 293 -19.02 3.39 -2.24
N TRP A 294 -18.66 4.39 -1.42
CA TRP A 294 -19.58 5.09 -0.52
C TRP A 294 -20.39 6.16 -1.27
N ARG A 295 -21.38 5.72 -2.05
CA ARG A 295 -22.22 6.54 -2.92
C ARG A 295 -23.64 5.99 -3.05
N GLY A 296 -24.57 6.82 -3.50
CA GLY A 296 -25.98 6.43 -3.63
C GLY A 296 -26.61 6.09 -2.27
N HIS A 297 -27.56 5.15 -2.26
CA HIS A 297 -28.13 4.64 -1.02
C HIS A 297 -27.35 3.43 -0.52
N VAL A 298 -26.91 3.50 0.74
CA VAL A 298 -26.39 2.35 1.48
C VAL A 298 -27.57 1.48 1.89
N VAL A 299 -27.50 0.18 1.60
CA VAL A 299 -28.57 -0.80 1.85
C VAL A 299 -28.25 -1.80 2.96
N ALA A 300 -26.97 -1.95 3.29
CA ALA A 300 -26.49 -2.82 4.35
C ALA A 300 -25.19 -2.29 4.94
N LEU A 301 -25.02 -2.49 6.25
CA LEU A 301 -23.76 -2.31 6.96
C LEU A 301 -23.35 -3.64 7.59
N GLY A 302 -22.05 -3.88 7.67
CA GLY A 302 -21.46 -5.02 8.35
C GLY A 302 -20.25 -4.59 9.15
N LEU A 303 -19.88 -5.37 10.16
CA LEU A 303 -18.74 -5.08 11.00
C LEU A 303 -17.97 -6.36 11.30
N ARG A 304 -16.67 -6.31 11.00
CA ARG A 304 -15.65 -7.18 11.56
C ARG A 304 -14.85 -6.35 12.56
N PRO A 305 -15.02 -6.52 13.87
CA PRO A 305 -14.42 -5.60 14.85
C PRO A 305 -12.91 -5.82 15.03
N SER A 306 -12.38 -6.96 14.60
CA SER A 306 -10.97 -7.33 14.70
C SER A 306 -10.58 -8.31 13.58
N ASP A 307 -9.34 -8.21 13.12
CA ASP A 307 -8.67 -9.11 12.18
C ASP A 307 -8.06 -10.36 12.86
N ALA A 308 -8.01 -10.38 14.20
CA ALA A 308 -7.50 -11.51 14.95
C ALA A 308 -8.61 -12.54 15.23
N VAL A 309 -8.39 -13.78 14.77
CA VAL A 309 -9.29 -14.91 15.05
C VAL A 309 -9.45 -15.12 16.56
N GLY A 310 -10.70 -15.25 17.02
CA GLY A 310 -11.06 -15.38 18.42
C GLY A 310 -10.95 -14.09 19.23
N ALA A 311 -10.82 -12.93 18.58
CA ALA A 311 -10.93 -11.64 19.26
C ALA A 311 -12.33 -11.46 19.84
N GLN A 312 -12.39 -10.79 20.99
CA GLN A 312 -13.63 -10.39 21.65
C GLN A 312 -13.74 -8.88 21.56
N ALA A 313 -14.83 -8.43 20.96
CA ALA A 313 -15.18 -7.03 20.89
C ALA A 313 -16.50 -6.78 21.63
N ARG A 314 -16.60 -5.65 22.33
CA ARG A 314 -17.84 -5.16 22.93
C ARG A 314 -18.25 -3.87 22.23
N LEU A 315 -19.31 -3.94 21.42
CA LEU A 315 -19.91 -2.80 20.75
C LEU A 315 -20.84 -2.07 21.72
N ARG A 316 -20.70 -0.74 21.81
CA ARG A 316 -21.57 0.11 22.64
C ARG A 316 -22.58 0.87 21.79
N TRP A 317 -22.13 1.50 20.71
CA TRP A 317 -23.01 2.12 19.72
C TRP A 317 -22.33 2.21 18.36
N LEU A 318 -23.15 2.30 17.30
CA LEU A 318 -22.75 2.66 15.94
C LEU A 318 -23.72 3.72 15.41
N LYS A 319 -23.19 4.78 14.81
CA LYS A 319 -23.96 5.90 14.27
C LYS A 319 -23.47 6.27 12.89
N VAL A 320 -24.41 6.59 12.01
CA VAL A 320 -24.17 7.15 10.68
C VAL A 320 -24.57 8.62 10.69
N SER A 321 -23.65 9.49 10.28
CA SER A 321 -23.82 10.96 10.36
C SER A 321 -22.94 11.69 9.34
N ASP A 322 -23.13 13.00 9.20
CA ASP A 322 -22.27 13.92 8.45
C ASP A 322 -21.08 14.45 9.26
N GLU A 323 -21.14 14.34 10.59
CA GLU A 323 -20.09 14.76 11.52
C GLU A 323 -19.48 13.59 12.33
N ALA A 324 -18.21 13.74 12.70
CA ALA A 324 -17.53 12.82 13.62
C ALA A 324 -18.16 12.88 15.03
N GLN A 325 -18.20 11.76 15.73
CA GLN A 325 -18.92 11.59 16.99
C GLN A 325 -17.96 11.33 18.18
N GLY A 326 -18.50 11.47 19.38
CA GLY A 326 -17.88 11.02 20.63
C GLY A 326 -16.83 11.97 21.22
N PRO A 327 -16.32 11.62 22.42
CA PRO A 327 -15.37 12.45 23.16
C PRO A 327 -14.03 12.55 22.42
N PRO A 328 -13.14 13.49 22.80
CA PRO A 328 -11.83 13.62 22.19
C PRO A 328 -11.02 12.31 22.31
N GLN A 329 -10.34 11.95 21.22
CA GLN A 329 -9.46 10.78 21.13
C GLN A 329 -8.09 11.25 20.66
N VAL A 330 -7.31 11.81 21.58
CA VAL A 330 -5.97 12.31 21.28
C VAL A 330 -4.99 11.14 21.18
N LYS A 331 -4.25 11.10 20.08
CA LYS A 331 -3.23 10.08 19.83
C LYS A 331 -1.86 10.73 19.57
N VAL A 332 -0.82 10.03 19.97
CA VAL A 332 0.56 10.32 19.53
C VAL A 332 0.77 9.60 18.19
N LEU A 333 0.85 10.38 17.11
CA LEU A 333 1.05 9.89 15.76
C LEU A 333 2.51 9.54 15.49
N SER A 334 3.43 10.32 16.04
CA SER A 334 4.86 10.01 16.03
C SER A 334 5.52 10.57 17.29
N PHE A 335 6.55 9.90 17.78
CA PHE A 335 7.41 10.39 18.86
C PHE A 335 8.82 9.83 18.67
N GLY A 336 9.79 10.68 18.38
CA GLY A 336 11.15 10.22 18.09
C GLY A 336 12.12 11.35 17.75
N VAL A 337 13.38 10.98 17.59
CA VAL A 337 14.44 11.90 17.14
C VAL A 337 14.33 12.06 15.64
N SER A 338 14.26 13.30 15.13
CA SER A 338 14.12 13.59 13.70
C SER A 338 15.41 13.40 12.88
N ASP A 339 16.53 13.21 13.57
CA ASP A 339 17.84 12.94 12.99
C ASP A 339 18.00 11.43 12.84
N ALA A 340 18.34 10.96 11.64
CA ALA A 340 18.28 9.54 11.30
C ALA A 340 19.36 8.68 11.98
N LEU A 341 20.55 9.22 12.26
CA LEU A 341 21.61 8.51 12.98
C LEU A 341 22.37 9.44 13.95
N PRO A 342 21.79 9.76 15.11
CA PRO A 342 22.35 10.77 15.99
C PRO A 342 23.62 10.25 16.69
N ARG A 343 24.68 11.08 16.68
CA ARG A 343 25.97 10.78 17.36
C ARG A 343 26.00 11.37 18.77
N ALA A 344 26.68 10.72 19.69
CA ALA A 344 26.98 11.29 20.99
C ALA A 344 27.73 12.63 20.86
N GLY A 345 27.33 13.62 21.65
CA GLY A 345 27.83 14.99 21.64
C GLY A 345 27.18 15.91 20.60
N THR A 346 26.20 15.42 19.82
CA THR A 346 25.47 16.22 18.84
C THR A 346 24.07 16.60 19.34
N ALA A 347 23.66 17.81 19.01
CA ALA A 347 22.35 18.34 19.32
C ALA A 347 21.33 17.87 18.27
N VAL A 348 20.26 17.23 18.70
CA VAL A 348 19.24 16.61 17.85
C VAL A 348 17.86 17.12 18.21
N THR A 349 16.90 17.01 17.30
CA THR A 349 15.52 17.42 17.57
C THR A 349 14.70 16.19 17.92
N LEU A 350 14.05 16.22 19.09
CA LEU A 350 13.04 15.27 19.51
C LEU A 350 11.67 15.87 19.19
N SER A 351 10.86 15.20 18.37
CA SER A 351 9.54 15.68 17.98
C SER A 351 8.43 14.72 18.38
N VAL A 352 7.25 15.30 18.62
CA VAL A 352 6.00 14.58 18.86
C VAL A 352 4.94 15.17 17.94
N LEU A 353 4.31 14.33 17.13
CA LEU A 353 3.11 14.68 16.38
C LEU A 353 1.87 14.17 17.14
N LEU A 354 0.94 15.07 17.44
CA LEU A 354 -0.32 14.77 18.10
C LEU A 354 -1.48 14.94 17.11
N GLY A 355 -2.53 14.14 17.25
CA GLY A 355 -3.77 14.31 16.49
C GLY A 355 -5.01 13.95 17.31
N ASN A 356 -6.15 14.61 17.04
CA ASN A 356 -7.44 14.25 17.65
C ASN A 356 -8.34 13.51 16.65
N PHE A 357 -8.84 12.35 17.05
CA PHE A 357 -9.70 11.48 16.25
C PHE A 357 -11.12 11.34 16.82
N GLY A 358 -11.41 12.03 17.92
CA GLY A 358 -12.75 12.13 18.51
C GLY A 358 -13.52 13.31 17.92
N GLY A 359 -14.85 13.22 17.88
CA GLY A 359 -15.68 14.27 17.30
C GLY A 359 -15.57 15.60 18.06
N GLU A 360 -15.48 15.55 19.38
CA GLU A 360 -15.28 16.73 20.23
C GLU A 360 -13.82 17.22 20.24
N PRO A 361 -13.57 18.54 20.34
CA PRO A 361 -12.22 19.09 20.44
C PRO A 361 -11.56 18.76 21.79
N ALA A 362 -10.28 18.38 21.75
CA ALA A 362 -9.45 18.29 22.94
C ALA A 362 -9.00 19.70 23.35
N THR A 363 -9.18 20.09 24.60
CA THR A 363 -8.88 21.45 25.06
C THR A 363 -7.77 21.48 26.09
N ASN A 364 -6.96 22.54 26.10
CA ASN A 364 -5.94 22.81 27.12
C ASN A 364 -5.00 21.64 27.44
N LEU A 365 -4.49 20.96 26.41
CA LEU A 365 -3.56 19.85 26.58
C LEU A 365 -2.22 20.36 27.12
N GLN A 366 -1.71 19.66 28.13
CA GLN A 366 -0.35 19.85 28.66
C GLN A 366 0.49 18.63 28.34
N ALA A 367 1.59 18.85 27.62
CA ALA A 367 2.53 17.84 27.17
C ALA A 367 3.82 17.93 27.98
N ARG A 368 4.04 17.01 28.92
CA ARG A 368 5.23 16.97 29.78
C ARG A 368 6.22 15.92 29.26
N LEU A 369 7.39 16.38 28.82
CA LEU A 369 8.51 15.52 28.41
C LEU A 369 9.37 15.13 29.61
N SER A 370 9.72 13.85 29.70
CA SER A 370 10.73 13.32 30.62
C SER A 370 11.85 12.65 29.81
N LEU A 371 13.08 13.03 30.10
CA LEU A 371 14.29 12.52 29.46
C LEU A 371 15.01 11.53 30.37
N PRO A 372 15.67 10.50 29.82
CA PRO A 372 16.45 9.55 30.60
C PRO A 372 17.78 10.15 31.05
N ASP A 373 18.39 9.52 32.06
CA ASP A 373 19.70 9.92 32.58
C ASP A 373 20.77 9.93 31.46
N GLY A 374 21.51 11.03 31.39
CA GLY A 374 22.53 11.25 30.36
C GLY A 374 22.03 11.91 29.08
N VAL A 375 20.73 12.23 28.99
CA VAL A 375 20.18 13.11 27.94
C VAL A 375 19.76 14.43 28.56
N ARG A 376 20.28 15.53 28.04
CA ARG A 376 19.87 16.89 28.45
C ARG A 376 19.10 17.58 27.34
N ARG A 377 18.24 18.49 27.76
CA ARG A 377 17.62 19.47 26.88
C ARG A 377 18.53 20.70 26.74
N LEU A 378 18.53 21.33 25.57
CA LEU A 378 19.40 22.46 25.23
C LEU A 378 18.69 23.81 25.24
N ASP A 379 17.37 23.82 25.05
CA ASP A 379 16.54 25.03 25.03
C ASP A 379 15.98 25.39 26.43
N ALA A 380 15.77 26.69 26.65
CA ALA A 380 15.23 27.27 27.88
C ALA A 380 13.69 27.17 28.00
N SER A 381 13.01 26.61 26.98
CA SER A 381 11.56 26.37 26.98
C SER A 381 11.15 25.46 28.15
N THR A 382 9.92 25.51 28.62
CA THR A 382 9.46 24.66 29.74
C THR A 382 9.41 23.18 29.34
N ALA A 383 9.60 22.25 30.28
CA ALA A 383 9.42 20.80 30.01
C ALA A 383 7.98 20.45 29.61
N ALA A 384 7.05 21.37 29.91
CA ALA A 384 5.67 21.34 29.47
C ALA A 384 5.47 22.21 28.24
N ALA A 385 4.87 21.67 27.17
CA ALA A 385 4.28 22.43 26.09
C ALA A 385 2.75 22.45 26.23
N ARG A 386 2.07 23.45 25.63
CA ARG A 386 0.62 23.61 25.71
C ARG A 386 0.00 23.62 24.32
N VAL A 387 -1.13 22.94 24.17
CA VAL A 387 -1.99 23.01 22.98
C VAL A 387 -3.36 23.50 23.45
N ALA A 388 -3.77 24.68 22.98
CA ALA A 388 -4.99 25.34 23.45
C ALA A 388 -6.26 24.56 23.08
N SER A 389 -6.33 24.11 21.82
CA SER A 389 -7.40 23.27 21.31
C SER A 389 -6.86 22.42 20.16
N LEU A 390 -7.40 21.21 20.00
CA LEU A 390 -7.14 20.31 18.89
C LEU A 390 -8.46 19.69 18.45
N ALA A 391 -9.05 20.22 17.36
CA ALA A 391 -10.34 19.75 16.85
C ALA A 391 -10.21 18.40 16.11
N PHE A 392 -11.35 17.77 15.77
CA PHE A 392 -11.35 16.53 15.01
C PHE A 392 -10.52 16.66 13.72
N GLY A 393 -9.57 15.75 13.55
CA GLY A 393 -8.70 15.70 12.37
C GLY A 393 -7.57 16.72 12.33
N GLU A 394 -7.45 17.59 13.34
CA GLU A 394 -6.31 18.47 13.47
C GLU A 394 -5.09 17.72 14.03
N GLU A 395 -3.92 18.12 13.54
CA GLU A 395 -2.62 17.62 13.99
C GLU A 395 -1.77 18.81 14.50
N THR A 396 -0.89 18.56 15.46
CA THR A 396 0.06 19.57 15.94
C THR A 396 1.39 18.92 16.33
N GLU A 397 2.50 19.59 16.01
CA GLU A 397 3.85 19.11 16.32
C GLU A 397 4.44 19.89 17.49
N LEU A 398 5.05 19.16 18.42
CA LEU A 398 5.83 19.71 19.53
C LEU A 398 7.28 19.26 19.37
N THR A 399 8.25 20.16 19.58
CA THR A 399 9.67 19.87 19.40
C THR A 399 10.52 20.33 20.59
N TRP A 400 11.61 19.59 20.83
CA TRP A 400 12.62 19.90 21.84
C TRP A 400 14.02 19.63 21.30
N ARG A 401 15.01 20.47 21.65
CA ARG A 401 16.42 20.20 21.33
C ARG A 401 17.08 19.41 22.45
N VAL A 402 17.61 18.23 22.14
CA VAL A 402 18.24 17.33 23.13
C VAL A 402 19.64 16.90 22.70
N CYS A 403 20.46 16.45 23.66
CA CYS A 403 21.81 15.96 23.42
C CYS A 403 22.18 14.93 24.49
N SER A 404 22.99 13.93 24.13
CA SER A 404 23.70 13.06 25.08
C SER A 404 25.19 13.17 24.86
N ASP A 405 25.99 13.33 25.92
CA ASP A 405 27.46 13.40 25.80
C ASP A 405 28.13 12.04 25.58
N ARG A 406 27.38 10.94 25.75
CA ARG A 406 27.88 9.57 25.65
C ARG A 406 26.97 8.74 24.75
N PRO A 407 27.48 7.64 24.18
CA PRO A 407 26.63 6.66 23.52
C PRO A 407 25.59 6.13 24.51
N LEU A 408 24.34 6.02 24.04
CA LEU A 408 23.22 5.68 24.88
C LEU A 408 22.10 5.05 24.05
N ALA A 409 21.53 3.96 24.55
CA ALA A 409 20.21 3.48 24.16
C ALA A 409 19.30 3.59 25.39
N ALA A 410 18.27 4.43 25.32
CA ALA A 410 17.34 4.69 26.42
C ALA A 410 15.95 5.08 25.87
N GLU A 411 15.00 5.36 26.75
CA GLU A 411 13.66 5.82 26.37
C GLU A 411 13.39 7.21 26.95
N ALA A 412 12.85 8.11 26.12
CA ALA A 412 12.13 9.29 26.60
C ALA A 412 10.65 8.94 26.79
N SER A 413 9.98 9.64 27.70
CA SER A 413 8.53 9.50 27.88
C SER A 413 7.83 10.83 27.82
N LEU A 414 6.65 10.85 27.21
CA LEU A 414 5.75 11.98 27.15
C LEU A 414 4.48 11.66 27.95
N THR A 415 4.05 12.56 28.83
CA THR A 415 2.71 12.50 29.45
C THR A 415 1.86 13.65 28.94
N LEU A 416 0.66 13.33 28.43
CA LEU A 416 -0.37 14.28 28.02
C LEU A 416 -1.53 14.27 29.01
N THR A 417 -2.00 15.46 29.38
CA THR A 417 -3.18 15.65 30.24
C THR A 417 -4.01 16.83 29.75
N GLY A 418 -5.34 16.71 29.81
CA GLY A 418 -6.28 17.80 29.57
C GLY A 418 -7.59 17.60 30.35
N PRO A 419 -8.43 18.64 30.51
CA PRO A 419 -9.70 18.58 31.22
C PRO A 419 -10.69 17.56 30.65
N ASN A 420 -10.73 17.38 29.33
CA ASN A 420 -11.66 16.48 28.63
C ASN A 420 -10.91 15.41 27.80
N THR A 421 -9.69 15.09 28.19
CA THR A 421 -8.84 14.11 27.48
C THR A 421 -8.28 13.12 28.48
N GLU A 422 -8.42 11.83 28.20
CA GLU A 422 -7.81 10.80 29.01
C GLU A 422 -6.29 10.98 29.08
N ARG A 423 -5.71 10.69 30.25
CA ARG A 423 -4.26 10.79 30.42
C ARG A 423 -3.57 9.80 29.50
N LEU A 424 -2.78 10.31 28.57
CA LEU A 424 -2.01 9.51 27.62
C LEU A 424 -0.53 9.53 27.98
N THR A 425 0.15 8.40 27.82
CA THR A 425 1.61 8.30 27.94
C THR A 425 2.18 7.66 26.69
N ALA A 426 3.24 8.24 26.14
CA ALA A 426 3.97 7.69 25.01
C ALA A 426 5.46 7.59 25.33
N ARG A 427 6.17 6.72 24.61
CA ARG A 427 7.62 6.52 24.75
C ARG A 427 8.29 6.61 23.40
N ALA A 428 9.53 7.10 23.39
CA ALA A 428 10.39 7.14 22.22
C ALA A 428 11.75 6.54 22.56
N ALA A 429 12.22 5.63 21.72
CA ALA A 429 13.60 5.17 21.79
C ALA A 429 14.54 6.32 21.41
N LEU A 430 15.55 6.55 22.26
CA LEU A 430 16.66 7.45 22.00
C LEU A 430 17.92 6.61 21.84
N ARG A 431 18.55 6.67 20.67
CA ARG A 431 19.77 5.92 20.35
C ARG A 431 20.87 6.84 19.87
N PHE A 432 21.75 7.28 20.76
CA PHE A 432 22.97 8.01 20.42
C PHE A 432 24.10 7.01 20.16
N THR A 433 24.60 6.97 18.93
CA THR A 433 25.71 6.09 18.55
C THR A 433 27.07 6.73 18.90
N PRO A 434 28.14 5.92 19.03
CA PRO A 434 29.49 6.45 19.19
C PRO A 434 29.87 7.42 18.08
N ARG A 435 30.53 8.52 18.46
CA ARG A 435 31.10 9.46 17.49
C ARG A 435 32.28 8.80 16.79
N LEU A 436 32.24 8.72 15.47
CA LEU A 436 33.38 8.29 14.68
C LEU A 436 34.41 9.42 14.62
N ARG A 437 35.68 9.11 14.90
CA ARG A 437 36.80 10.05 14.79
C ARG A 437 37.50 9.85 13.46
N ILE A 438 36.85 10.27 12.39
CA ILE A 438 37.44 10.27 11.05
C ILE A 438 37.96 11.67 10.70
N ALA A 439 38.99 11.74 9.87
CA ALA A 439 39.48 13.01 9.36
C ALA A 439 38.38 13.67 8.51
N GLN A 440 38.22 14.99 8.66
CA GLN A 440 37.31 15.75 7.82
C GLN A 440 37.82 15.67 6.38
N THR A 441 36.96 15.29 5.45
CA THR A 441 37.31 15.16 4.04
C THR A 441 36.59 16.26 3.26
N GLY A 442 37.25 16.85 2.27
CA GLY A 442 36.61 17.84 1.38
C GLY A 442 35.63 17.24 0.37
N TYR A 443 35.43 15.92 0.41
CA TYR A 443 34.57 15.14 -0.47
C TYR A 443 34.23 13.79 0.16
N VAL A 444 33.27 13.04 -0.39
CA VAL A 444 32.90 11.69 0.08
C VAL A 444 34.15 10.81 0.22
N PRO A 445 34.41 10.19 1.39
CA PRO A 445 35.56 9.31 1.58
C PRO A 445 35.58 8.15 0.58
N GLU A 446 36.78 7.75 0.14
CA GLU A 446 36.92 6.66 -0.83
C GLU A 446 36.25 5.36 -0.32
N PRO A 447 35.37 4.72 -1.12
CA PRO A 447 34.72 3.48 -0.72
C PRO A 447 35.69 2.32 -0.57
N LYS A 448 35.36 1.39 0.33
CA LYS A 448 36.08 0.13 0.53
C LYS A 448 35.21 -1.07 0.15
N PRO A 449 35.08 -1.41 -1.15
CA PRO A 449 34.18 -2.46 -1.61
C PRO A 449 34.44 -3.80 -0.93
N VAL A 450 33.36 -4.47 -0.55
CA VAL A 450 33.35 -5.88 -0.14
C VAL A 450 32.52 -6.70 -1.11
N ARG A 451 32.80 -8.00 -1.17
CA ARG A 451 32.19 -8.94 -2.12
C ARG A 451 31.96 -10.30 -1.45
N GLY A 452 31.11 -11.09 -2.07
CA GLY A 452 30.93 -12.50 -1.75
C GLY A 452 30.63 -13.33 -2.99
N PRO A 453 30.11 -14.55 -2.83
CA PRO A 453 29.94 -15.48 -3.95
C PRO A 453 28.81 -15.06 -4.92
N SER A 454 27.77 -14.38 -4.44
CA SER A 454 26.64 -13.90 -5.26
C SER A 454 26.87 -12.48 -5.79
N GLU A 455 26.30 -12.16 -6.95
CA GLU A 455 26.05 -10.77 -7.34
C GLU A 455 24.82 -10.25 -6.60
N VAL A 456 24.86 -9.02 -6.12
CA VAL A 456 23.78 -8.41 -5.34
C VAL A 456 23.39 -7.09 -6.00
N GLY A 457 22.22 -7.10 -6.64
CA GLY A 457 21.60 -5.94 -7.23
C GLY A 457 20.56 -5.31 -6.32
N VAL A 458 20.29 -4.03 -6.53
CA VAL A 458 19.19 -3.31 -5.88
C VAL A 458 18.49 -2.46 -6.93
N TYR A 459 17.16 -2.43 -6.94
CA TYR A 459 16.43 -1.43 -7.74
C TYR A 459 16.71 -0.03 -7.22
N TYR A 460 16.71 0.96 -8.11
CA TYR A 460 16.93 2.36 -7.81
C TYR A 460 15.86 3.21 -8.49
N PHE A 461 15.06 3.92 -7.69
CA PHE A 461 14.01 4.80 -8.15
C PHE A 461 14.49 6.26 -8.20
N PRO A 462 14.62 6.86 -9.40
CA PRO A 462 15.09 8.23 -9.56
C PRO A 462 13.93 9.25 -9.41
N GLY A 463 13.27 9.26 -8.26
CA GLY A 463 12.07 10.07 -8.00
C GLY A 463 12.24 11.24 -7.03
N TRP A 464 13.44 11.51 -6.53
CA TRP A 464 13.66 12.31 -5.31
C TRP A 464 14.48 13.60 -5.51
N ASN A 465 14.32 14.24 -6.65
CA ASN A 465 15.10 15.42 -7.06
C ASN A 465 14.57 16.77 -6.59
N THR A 466 13.41 16.82 -5.93
CA THR A 466 12.82 18.08 -5.45
C THR A 466 12.22 17.93 -4.05
N ALA A 467 12.14 19.04 -3.31
CA ALA A 467 11.50 19.09 -1.99
C ALA A 467 10.01 18.66 -2.01
N SER A 468 9.30 18.92 -3.11
CA SER A 468 7.89 18.53 -3.27
C SER A 468 7.71 17.02 -3.34
N ARG A 469 8.69 16.28 -3.92
CA ARG A 469 8.67 14.81 -3.94
C ARG A 469 8.77 14.22 -2.54
N TRP A 470 9.59 14.82 -1.66
CA TRP A 470 9.75 14.41 -0.25
C TRP A 470 8.56 14.75 0.65
N GLN A 471 7.65 15.64 0.22
CA GLN A 471 6.57 16.14 1.07
C GLN A 471 5.66 15.04 1.66
N PRO A 472 5.18 14.05 0.88
CA PRO A 472 4.29 13.02 1.43
C PRO A 472 4.92 12.19 2.56
N LEU A 473 6.26 12.08 2.58
CA LEU A 473 7.00 11.33 3.59
C LEU A 473 7.17 12.08 4.91
N GLN A 474 6.84 13.37 4.98
CA GLN A 474 6.97 14.13 6.25
C GLN A 474 6.09 13.57 7.38
N ARG A 475 5.01 12.85 7.04
CA ARG A 475 4.14 12.15 8.00
C ARG A 475 4.67 10.77 8.42
N PHE A 476 5.78 10.34 7.83
CA PHE A 476 6.46 9.07 8.06
C PHE A 476 7.92 9.34 8.43
N PRO A 477 8.20 10.06 9.53
CA PRO A 477 9.54 10.51 9.87
C PRO A 477 10.54 9.37 10.07
N GLU A 478 10.07 8.18 10.46
CA GLU A 478 10.88 6.96 10.54
C GLU A 478 11.59 6.59 9.23
N ARG A 479 11.06 7.08 8.09
CA ARG A 479 11.63 6.88 6.75
C ARG A 479 12.72 7.90 6.39
N LYS A 480 13.10 8.83 7.27
CA LYS A 480 14.08 9.85 6.90
C LYS A 480 15.43 9.21 6.55
N PRO A 481 16.01 9.47 5.37
CA PRO A 481 17.33 8.96 5.02
C PRO A 481 18.41 9.54 5.94
N VAL A 482 19.46 8.76 6.23
CA VAL A 482 20.67 9.23 6.93
C VAL A 482 21.36 10.34 6.16
N LEU A 483 21.23 10.35 4.83
CA LEU A 483 21.76 11.39 3.96
C LEU A 483 21.03 12.74 4.10
N GLY A 484 19.80 12.73 4.63
CA GLY A 484 18.87 13.87 4.64
C GLY A 484 17.83 13.79 3.52
N TRP A 485 16.94 14.77 3.41
CA TRP A 485 16.03 14.90 2.26
C TRP A 485 16.82 15.38 1.04
N TYR A 486 17.65 14.53 0.45
CA TYR A 486 18.63 14.92 -0.55
C TYR A 486 18.02 15.31 -1.88
N ARG A 487 18.82 16.00 -2.71
CA ARG A 487 18.48 16.22 -4.12
C ARG A 487 19.06 15.10 -4.94
N GLU A 488 18.22 14.16 -5.31
CA GLU A 488 18.63 13.07 -6.19
C GLU A 488 19.06 13.61 -7.57
N GLY A 489 20.09 13.01 -8.16
CA GLY A 489 20.77 13.53 -9.35
C GLY A 489 22.00 14.43 -9.07
N ASP A 490 22.28 14.81 -7.82
CA ASP A 490 23.56 15.45 -7.48
C ASP A 490 24.69 14.37 -7.43
N PRO A 491 25.87 14.59 -8.06
CA PRO A 491 26.94 13.57 -8.11
C PRO A 491 27.45 13.12 -6.74
N GLU A 492 27.49 14.04 -5.78
CA GLU A 492 27.97 13.75 -4.42
C GLU A 492 26.98 12.86 -3.64
N VAL A 493 25.68 13.00 -3.90
CA VAL A 493 24.64 12.10 -3.38
C VAL A 493 24.84 10.69 -3.96
N ALA A 494 25.08 10.60 -5.27
CA ALA A 494 25.38 9.32 -5.91
C ALA A 494 26.66 8.68 -5.35
N ASP A 495 27.70 9.45 -5.03
CA ASP A 495 28.93 8.92 -4.40
C ASP A 495 28.70 8.41 -2.97
N TRP A 496 27.82 9.04 -2.18
CA TRP A 496 27.38 8.48 -0.89
C TRP A 496 26.63 7.16 -1.06
N HIS A 497 25.69 7.10 -2.02
CA HIS A 497 24.96 5.86 -2.33
C HIS A 497 25.92 4.75 -2.77
N ILE A 498 26.86 5.05 -3.67
CA ILE A 498 27.89 4.09 -4.11
C ILE A 498 28.74 3.63 -2.93
N LYS A 499 29.22 4.56 -2.09
CA LYS A 499 30.03 4.23 -0.92
C LYS A 499 29.34 3.20 -0.03
N TRP A 500 28.13 3.52 0.41
CA TRP A 500 27.37 2.64 1.27
C TRP A 500 27.02 1.32 0.56
N ALA A 501 26.62 1.36 -0.70
CA ALA A 501 26.28 0.14 -1.44
C ALA A 501 27.47 -0.84 -1.51
N VAL A 502 28.64 -0.38 -1.99
CA VAL A 502 29.77 -1.29 -2.22
C VAL A 502 30.43 -1.75 -0.93
N GLU A 503 30.40 -0.95 0.14
CA GLU A 503 30.90 -1.33 1.47
C GLU A 503 30.01 -2.38 2.17
N HIS A 504 28.84 -2.69 1.63
CA HIS A 504 27.91 -3.69 2.17
C HIS A 504 27.60 -4.83 1.19
N GLY A 505 28.40 -4.95 0.12
CA GLY A 505 28.35 -6.10 -0.78
C GLY A 505 27.44 -5.94 -1.99
N ILE A 506 26.78 -4.79 -2.17
CA ILE A 506 26.02 -4.49 -3.38
C ILE A 506 26.99 -4.30 -4.55
N THR A 507 26.67 -4.90 -5.69
CA THR A 507 27.51 -4.92 -6.89
C THR A 507 26.91 -4.13 -8.05
N PHE A 508 25.60 -3.90 -8.08
CA PHE A 508 24.96 -3.06 -9.08
C PHE A 508 23.65 -2.42 -8.62
N PHE A 509 23.26 -1.33 -9.30
CA PHE A 509 21.91 -0.78 -9.24
C PHE A 509 21.14 -1.04 -10.54
N ALA A 510 19.88 -1.45 -10.44
CA ALA A 510 18.94 -1.52 -11.55
C ALA A 510 18.09 -0.24 -11.54
N TYR A 511 18.39 0.69 -12.43
CA TYR A 511 17.70 1.98 -12.47
C TYR A 511 16.36 1.88 -13.18
N ASP A 512 15.31 2.36 -12.53
CA ASP A 512 14.02 2.56 -13.18
C ASP A 512 14.16 3.61 -14.27
N TRP A 513 13.85 3.20 -15.50
CA TRP A 513 14.07 3.97 -16.70
C TRP A 513 12.82 3.99 -17.57
N TYR A 514 12.40 5.20 -17.96
CA TYR A 514 11.09 5.43 -18.55
C TYR A 514 11.21 5.84 -20.02
N TRP A 515 10.46 5.15 -20.86
CA TRP A 515 10.28 5.46 -22.27
C TRP A 515 8.85 5.19 -22.72
N SER A 516 8.29 6.13 -23.46
CA SER A 516 7.04 5.97 -24.19
C SER A 516 7.11 6.73 -25.50
N GLN A 517 7.22 6.02 -26.63
CA GLN A 517 7.20 6.61 -27.98
C GLN A 517 8.21 7.75 -28.17
N GLY A 518 9.42 7.59 -27.62
CA GLY A 518 10.49 8.59 -27.68
C GLY A 518 10.51 9.61 -26.54
N ALA A 519 9.43 9.75 -25.78
CA ALA A 519 9.42 10.54 -24.55
C ALA A 519 10.19 9.82 -23.44
N ARG A 520 11.02 10.56 -22.70
CA ARG A 520 11.88 10.03 -21.62
C ARG A 520 11.67 10.79 -20.34
N GLN A 521 11.74 10.11 -19.20
CA GLN A 521 11.57 10.71 -17.88
C GLN A 521 12.57 10.15 -16.87
N LEU A 522 12.86 10.95 -15.84
CA LEU A 522 13.70 10.61 -14.70
C LEU A 522 15.15 10.18 -15.02
N GLU A 523 15.68 10.50 -16.21
CA GLU A 523 17.06 10.13 -16.61
C GLU A 523 18.18 10.82 -15.80
N HIS A 524 17.85 11.90 -15.07
CA HIS A 524 18.78 12.67 -14.24
C HIS A 524 19.53 11.82 -13.20
N GLY A 525 18.91 10.78 -12.62
CA GLY A 525 19.58 9.89 -11.67
C GLY A 525 20.83 9.21 -12.26
N LEU A 526 20.75 8.82 -13.54
CA LEU A 526 21.88 8.30 -14.31
C LEU A 526 22.76 9.42 -14.88
N HIS A 527 22.17 10.35 -15.63
CA HIS A 527 22.93 11.34 -16.42
C HIS A 527 23.61 12.42 -15.58
N ASP A 528 22.93 12.89 -14.55
CA ASP A 528 23.43 13.98 -13.70
C ASP A 528 24.03 13.46 -12.40
N GLY A 529 23.50 12.37 -11.84
CA GLY A 529 24.04 11.73 -10.65
C GLY A 529 25.16 10.73 -10.96
N TYR A 530 24.78 9.49 -11.24
CA TYR A 530 25.70 8.34 -11.30
C TYR A 530 26.81 8.48 -12.35
N PHE A 531 26.53 8.94 -13.57
CA PHE A 531 27.57 9.12 -14.60
C PHE A 531 28.55 10.25 -14.30
N LYS A 532 28.20 11.17 -13.40
CA LYS A 532 29.11 12.24 -12.95
C LYS A 532 29.75 11.94 -11.58
N ALA A 533 29.36 10.86 -10.92
CA ALA A 533 29.91 10.40 -9.65
C ALA A 533 31.38 9.94 -9.82
N ARG A 534 32.22 10.25 -8.82
CA ARG A 534 33.65 9.92 -8.80
C ARG A 534 33.89 8.42 -8.68
N TYR A 535 33.08 7.72 -7.91
CA TYR A 535 33.25 6.32 -7.56
C TYR A 535 32.41 5.35 -8.42
N ARG A 536 31.78 5.84 -9.50
CA ARG A 536 30.91 5.03 -10.37
C ARG A 536 31.53 3.71 -10.86
N HIS A 537 32.85 3.70 -11.05
CA HIS A 537 33.59 2.52 -11.51
C HIS A 537 33.57 1.34 -10.52
N LEU A 538 33.14 1.55 -9.27
CA LEU A 538 33.05 0.52 -8.22
C LEU A 538 31.70 -0.21 -8.15
N LEU A 539 30.67 0.34 -8.79
CA LEU A 539 29.29 -0.16 -8.74
C LEU A 539 28.73 -0.22 -10.16
N LYS A 540 28.29 -1.39 -10.63
CA LYS A 540 27.69 -1.50 -11.97
C LYS A 540 26.27 -0.92 -12.00
N PHE A 541 25.69 -0.78 -13.20
CA PHE A 541 24.28 -0.47 -13.35
C PHE A 541 23.60 -1.29 -14.46
N CYS A 542 22.30 -1.51 -14.38
CA CYS A 542 21.47 -1.92 -15.52
C CYS A 542 20.17 -1.12 -15.55
N LEU A 543 19.36 -1.34 -16.59
CA LEU A 543 18.09 -0.65 -16.76
C LEU A 543 16.93 -1.59 -16.41
N LEU A 544 15.97 -1.08 -15.66
CA LEU A 544 14.60 -1.57 -15.64
C LEU A 544 13.77 -0.66 -16.54
N TRP A 545 13.29 -1.17 -17.67
CA TRP A 545 12.35 -0.43 -18.50
C TRP A 545 10.97 -0.46 -17.84
N ALA A 546 10.60 0.67 -17.24
CA ALA A 546 9.33 0.91 -16.57
C ALA A 546 8.22 1.14 -17.60
N ASN A 547 7.92 0.11 -18.39
CA ASN A 547 7.05 0.17 -19.58
C ASN A 547 5.54 0.03 -19.27
N HIS A 548 5.10 0.37 -18.06
CA HIS A 548 3.68 0.34 -17.65
C HIS A 548 2.89 1.54 -18.21
N ASN A 549 3.08 1.80 -19.50
CA ASN A 549 2.44 2.87 -20.26
C ASN A 549 0.99 2.52 -20.61
N PRO A 550 0.17 3.51 -21.05
CA PRO A 550 -1.16 3.25 -21.59
C PRO A 550 -1.14 2.24 -22.75
N PRO A 551 -2.27 1.54 -23.02
CA PRO A 551 -2.36 0.64 -24.17
C PRO A 551 -2.01 1.31 -25.50
N HIS A 552 -1.50 0.54 -26.44
CA HIS A 552 -1.06 0.97 -27.79
C HIS A 552 0.13 1.94 -27.78
N SER A 553 0.95 1.88 -26.73
CA SER A 553 2.17 2.69 -26.61
C SER A 553 3.40 1.98 -27.16
N SER A 554 3.37 0.65 -27.30
CA SER A 554 4.49 -0.15 -27.78
C SER A 554 4.24 -0.71 -29.19
N SER A 555 5.27 -0.69 -30.04
CA SER A 555 5.25 -1.31 -31.36
C SER A 555 6.61 -1.95 -31.67
N HIS A 556 6.70 -2.71 -32.76
CA HIS A 556 7.99 -3.25 -33.20
C HIS A 556 9.02 -2.13 -33.46
N GLU A 557 8.58 -1.04 -34.08
CA GLU A 557 9.43 0.12 -34.38
C GLU A 557 9.85 0.85 -33.09
N ASP A 558 8.94 0.96 -32.11
CA ASP A 558 9.26 1.57 -30.83
C ASP A 558 10.28 0.73 -30.03
N CYS A 559 10.14 -0.61 -30.05
CA CYS A 559 11.11 -1.53 -29.44
C CYS A 559 12.51 -1.37 -30.06
N LEU A 560 12.61 -1.12 -31.37
CA LEU A 560 13.88 -0.84 -32.03
C LEU A 560 14.40 0.57 -31.68
N ALA A 561 13.51 1.57 -31.61
CA ALA A 561 13.88 2.94 -31.27
C ALA A 561 14.46 3.04 -29.86
N VAL A 562 13.81 2.41 -28.87
CA VAL A 562 14.31 2.37 -27.50
C VAL A 562 15.63 1.62 -27.39
N THR A 563 15.79 0.51 -28.13
CA THR A 563 17.05 -0.26 -28.17
C THR A 563 18.20 0.57 -28.74
N ARG A 564 17.94 1.36 -29.79
CA ARG A 564 18.93 2.28 -30.37
C ARG A 564 19.39 3.30 -29.35
N TYR A 565 18.44 3.91 -28.67
CA TYR A 565 18.74 4.84 -27.60
C TYR A 565 19.60 4.20 -26.50
N TRP A 566 19.28 2.96 -26.10
CA TRP A 566 20.05 2.28 -25.07
C TRP A 566 21.49 1.99 -25.44
N PHE A 567 21.77 1.47 -26.65
CA PHE A 567 23.16 1.18 -27.00
C PHE A 567 23.99 2.45 -27.23
N GLU A 568 23.37 3.55 -27.65
CA GLU A 568 24.03 4.84 -27.83
C GLU A 568 24.42 5.48 -26.49
N ASN A 569 23.59 5.34 -25.45
CA ASN A 569 23.74 6.09 -24.20
C ASN A 569 24.21 5.25 -23.01
N TYR A 570 23.93 3.94 -23.02
CA TYR A 570 24.08 3.06 -21.85
C TYR A 570 24.95 1.83 -22.12
N PHE A 571 24.63 0.97 -23.11
CA PHE A 571 25.24 -0.36 -23.22
C PHE A 571 26.75 -0.39 -23.49
N ARG A 572 27.31 0.71 -24.02
CA ARG A 572 28.76 0.84 -24.29
C ARG A 572 29.56 1.25 -23.06
N ARG A 573 28.90 1.60 -21.96
CA ARG A 573 29.57 2.00 -20.72
C ARG A 573 30.16 0.76 -20.03
N PRO A 574 31.41 0.80 -19.58
CA PRO A 574 32.04 -0.35 -18.90
C PRO A 574 31.34 -0.73 -17.61
N GLU A 575 30.60 0.21 -17.00
CA GLU A 575 29.85 -0.03 -15.78
C GLU A 575 28.48 -0.71 -16.03
N HIS A 576 28.03 -0.87 -17.28
CA HIS A 576 26.77 -1.57 -17.55
C HIS A 576 26.89 -3.07 -17.21
N LEU A 577 25.92 -3.61 -16.48
CA LEU A 577 25.87 -5.03 -16.13
C LEU A 577 25.74 -5.86 -17.40
N LEU A 578 26.61 -6.87 -17.51
CA LEU A 578 26.56 -7.85 -18.57
C LEU A 578 26.24 -9.23 -17.97
N ILE A 579 25.28 -9.94 -18.55
CA ILE A 579 25.00 -11.35 -18.28
C ILE A 579 25.40 -12.11 -19.55
N ASP A 580 26.30 -13.09 -19.40
CA ASP A 580 26.91 -13.82 -20.52
C ASP A 580 27.54 -12.91 -21.59
N GLY A 581 28.01 -11.73 -21.17
CA GLY A 581 28.60 -10.71 -22.03
C GLY A 581 27.59 -9.87 -22.83
N GLN A 582 26.28 -10.03 -22.58
CA GLN A 582 25.20 -9.23 -23.17
C GLN A 582 24.69 -8.19 -22.16
N PRO A 583 24.39 -6.95 -22.59
CA PRO A 583 23.72 -5.97 -21.72
C PRO A 583 22.42 -6.54 -21.16
N ALA A 584 22.24 -6.43 -19.85
CA ALA A 584 21.04 -6.87 -19.16
C ALA A 584 20.00 -5.75 -19.06
N VAL A 585 18.76 -6.03 -19.46
CA VAL A 585 17.61 -5.12 -19.29
C VAL A 585 16.44 -5.89 -18.67
N ILE A 586 15.85 -5.30 -17.63
CA ILE A 586 14.67 -5.83 -16.96
C ILE A 586 13.44 -5.15 -17.56
N ILE A 587 12.40 -5.92 -17.88
CA ILE A 587 11.13 -5.43 -18.42
C ILE A 587 10.08 -5.49 -17.31
N PHE A 588 9.57 -4.33 -16.90
CA PHE A 588 8.67 -4.20 -15.75
C PHE A 588 7.28 -4.79 -16.00
N SER A 589 6.70 -4.56 -17.17
CA SER A 589 5.36 -5.03 -17.55
C SER A 589 5.41 -5.83 -18.86
N PRO A 590 5.79 -7.12 -18.80
CA PRO A 590 5.72 -8.02 -19.95
C PRO A 590 4.33 -8.10 -20.57
N ASP A 591 3.29 -8.13 -19.73
CA ASP A 591 1.88 -8.22 -20.13
C ASP A 591 1.43 -7.05 -21.01
N ARG A 592 1.96 -5.84 -20.79
CA ARG A 592 1.68 -4.66 -21.62
C ARG A 592 2.26 -4.80 -23.02
N LEU A 593 3.47 -5.35 -23.15
CA LEU A 593 4.05 -5.66 -24.47
C LEU A 593 3.23 -6.74 -25.18
N THR A 594 2.82 -7.78 -24.46
CA THR A 594 1.96 -8.84 -25.03
C THR A 594 0.61 -8.29 -25.49
N GLN A 595 -0.02 -7.39 -24.71
CA GLN A 595 -1.28 -6.75 -25.09
C GLN A 595 -1.15 -5.94 -26.38
N ASP A 596 -0.05 -5.22 -26.56
CA ASP A 596 0.15 -4.34 -27.72
C ASP A 596 0.62 -5.10 -28.98
N LEU A 597 1.54 -6.06 -28.85
CA LEU A 597 2.17 -6.73 -29.99
C LEU A 597 1.66 -8.17 -30.24
N GLY A 598 1.02 -8.79 -29.25
CA GLY A 598 0.82 -10.23 -29.17
C GLY A 598 2.14 -11.01 -28.98
N SER A 599 2.08 -12.22 -28.45
CA SER A 599 3.30 -12.99 -28.10
C SER A 599 4.24 -13.24 -29.28
N ALA A 600 3.71 -13.52 -30.46
CA ALA A 600 4.53 -13.65 -31.67
C ALA A 600 5.16 -12.31 -32.10
N GLY A 601 4.49 -11.19 -31.85
CA GLY A 601 5.01 -9.85 -32.11
C GLY A 601 6.12 -9.45 -31.13
N VAL A 602 5.94 -9.73 -29.84
CA VAL A 602 6.97 -9.55 -28.80
C VAL A 602 8.22 -10.33 -29.18
N LYS A 603 8.08 -11.62 -29.51
CA LYS A 603 9.23 -12.44 -29.92
C LYS A 603 9.96 -11.85 -31.14
N ARG A 604 9.23 -11.43 -32.17
CA ARG A 604 9.84 -10.80 -33.36
C ARG A 604 10.55 -9.48 -33.02
N ALA A 605 9.99 -8.68 -32.13
CA ALA A 605 10.63 -7.44 -31.67
C ALA A 605 11.93 -7.75 -30.93
N PHE A 606 11.94 -8.69 -29.99
CA PHE A 606 13.14 -9.08 -29.23
C PHE A 606 14.24 -9.66 -30.12
N ASP A 607 13.89 -10.53 -31.07
CA ASP A 607 14.84 -11.05 -32.06
C ASP A 607 15.49 -9.90 -32.86
N ALA A 608 14.70 -8.89 -33.24
CA ALA A 608 15.19 -7.72 -33.96
C ALA A 608 16.03 -6.77 -33.07
N MET A 609 15.66 -6.57 -31.81
CA MET A 609 16.45 -5.80 -30.84
C MET A 609 17.83 -6.43 -30.62
N ARG A 610 17.89 -7.76 -30.45
CA ARG A 610 19.16 -8.49 -30.36
C ARG A 610 20.00 -8.32 -31.62
N ALA A 611 19.38 -8.41 -32.80
CA ALA A 611 20.06 -8.19 -34.07
C ALA A 611 20.62 -6.75 -34.19
N GLU A 612 19.90 -5.72 -33.74
CA GLU A 612 20.41 -4.35 -33.67
C GLU A 612 21.64 -4.24 -32.77
N CYS A 613 21.58 -4.83 -31.56
CA CYS A 613 22.73 -4.85 -30.66
C CYS A 613 23.95 -5.53 -31.31
N VAL A 614 23.76 -6.64 -32.00
CA VAL A 614 24.84 -7.34 -32.73
C VAL A 614 25.40 -6.46 -33.85
N ARG A 615 24.55 -5.81 -34.65
CA ARG A 615 24.99 -4.85 -35.68
C ARG A 615 25.76 -3.67 -35.10
N ALA A 616 25.43 -3.25 -33.87
CA ALA A 616 26.11 -2.19 -33.13
C ALA A 616 27.42 -2.64 -32.44
N GLY A 617 27.83 -3.91 -32.61
CA GLY A 617 29.08 -4.46 -32.08
C GLY A 617 28.97 -5.11 -30.68
N LEU A 618 27.76 -5.29 -30.16
CA LEU A 618 27.52 -5.97 -28.88
C LEU A 618 27.27 -7.47 -29.10
N LYS A 619 27.33 -8.30 -28.05
CA LYS A 619 27.07 -9.76 -28.16
C LYS A 619 25.58 -10.14 -28.30
N GLY A 620 24.68 -9.18 -28.19
CA GLY A 620 23.23 -9.39 -28.13
C GLY A 620 22.59 -8.51 -27.06
N LEU A 621 21.46 -8.96 -26.51
CA LEU A 621 20.70 -8.31 -25.46
C LEU A 621 20.08 -9.40 -24.58
N HIS A 622 20.22 -9.26 -23.27
CA HIS A 622 19.67 -10.18 -22.27
C HIS A 622 18.43 -9.55 -21.62
N LEU A 623 17.27 -10.13 -21.84
CA LEU A 623 15.97 -9.59 -21.44
C LEU A 623 15.37 -10.40 -20.29
N ILE A 624 15.03 -9.72 -19.20
CA ILE A 624 14.53 -10.34 -17.97
C ILE A 624 13.09 -9.85 -17.72
N ALA A 625 12.12 -10.76 -17.64
CA ALA A 625 10.71 -10.41 -17.40
C ALA A 625 10.38 -10.34 -15.91
N CYS A 626 9.71 -9.27 -15.46
CA CYS A 626 9.01 -9.26 -14.17
C CYS A 626 7.73 -10.11 -14.25
N VAL A 627 7.61 -11.16 -13.45
CA VAL A 627 6.47 -12.10 -13.46
C VAL A 627 5.84 -12.24 -12.07
N GLY A 628 4.54 -12.54 -12.02
CA GLY A 628 3.82 -12.80 -10.76
C GLY A 628 3.94 -14.25 -10.26
N ASP A 629 3.96 -15.20 -11.20
CA ASP A 629 3.83 -16.63 -10.93
C ASP A 629 4.49 -17.50 -12.02
N ALA A 630 4.41 -18.83 -11.84
CA ALA A 630 4.95 -19.80 -12.78
C ALA A 630 4.24 -19.83 -14.14
N GLY A 631 2.94 -19.48 -14.20
CA GLY A 631 2.20 -19.40 -15.46
C GLY A 631 2.72 -18.27 -16.34
N SER A 632 2.92 -17.11 -15.73
CA SER A 632 3.53 -15.92 -16.36
C SER A 632 4.98 -16.20 -16.78
N ALA A 633 5.73 -16.97 -15.99
CA ALA A 633 7.08 -17.39 -16.37
C ALA A 633 7.11 -18.32 -17.60
N ARG A 634 6.19 -19.30 -17.67
CA ARG A 634 6.02 -20.14 -18.87
C ARG A 634 5.65 -19.30 -20.09
N HIS A 635 4.79 -18.30 -19.91
CA HIS A 635 4.41 -17.41 -21.00
C HIS A 635 5.61 -16.58 -21.51
N ALA A 636 6.36 -15.95 -20.61
CA ALA A 636 7.57 -15.19 -20.95
C ALA A 636 8.59 -16.06 -21.72
N ALA A 637 8.76 -17.32 -21.37
CA ALA A 637 9.62 -18.24 -22.12
C ALA A 637 9.21 -18.36 -23.60
N THR A 638 7.91 -18.36 -23.90
CA THR A 638 7.41 -18.45 -25.29
C THR A 638 7.64 -17.16 -26.09
N GLU A 639 7.77 -16.03 -25.42
CA GLU A 639 7.99 -14.71 -26.03
C GLU A 639 9.48 -14.38 -26.24
N GLY A 640 10.37 -15.25 -25.77
CA GLY A 640 11.82 -15.14 -26.00
C GLY A 640 12.54 -14.27 -24.98
N TYR A 641 12.02 -14.15 -23.76
CA TYR A 641 12.80 -13.66 -22.61
C TYR A 641 13.88 -14.68 -22.22
N ASP A 642 15.02 -14.19 -21.73
CA ASP A 642 16.16 -15.03 -21.33
C ASP A 642 16.05 -15.52 -19.88
N ALA A 643 15.38 -14.73 -19.04
CA ALA A 643 15.16 -15.03 -17.63
C ALA A 643 13.89 -14.34 -17.11
N VAL A 644 13.47 -14.73 -15.90
CA VAL A 644 12.41 -14.06 -15.15
C VAL A 644 12.93 -13.56 -13.81
N THR A 645 12.28 -12.53 -13.28
CA THR A 645 12.45 -11.95 -11.95
C THR A 645 11.11 -11.37 -11.49
N ALA A 646 11.11 -10.55 -10.45
CA ALA A 646 10.02 -9.64 -10.15
C ALA A 646 10.57 -8.28 -9.70
N TYR A 647 9.72 -7.25 -9.76
CA TYR A 647 9.97 -6.03 -9.01
C TYR A 647 9.73 -6.33 -7.52
N ASN A 648 8.49 -6.66 -7.17
CA ASN A 648 8.12 -7.18 -5.86
C ASN A 648 6.82 -8.01 -5.93
N TRP A 649 6.50 -8.71 -4.84
CA TRP A 649 5.24 -9.44 -4.64
C TRP A 649 4.63 -9.16 -3.26
N PRO A 650 4.27 -7.90 -2.95
CA PRO A 650 3.83 -7.50 -1.61
C PRO A 650 2.52 -8.16 -1.21
N GLY A 651 1.79 -8.83 -2.12
CA GLY A 651 0.56 -9.56 -1.87
C GLY A 651 0.72 -11.01 -1.39
N LEU A 652 1.93 -11.59 -1.42
CA LEU A 652 2.11 -13.01 -1.06
C LEU A 652 1.90 -13.28 0.43
N GLY A 653 1.22 -14.38 0.79
CA GLY A 653 0.94 -14.71 2.19
C GLY A 653 -0.14 -13.86 2.85
N LEU A 654 -0.99 -13.17 2.08
CA LEU A 654 -2.26 -12.61 2.55
C LEU A 654 -3.35 -13.69 2.56
N SER A 655 -4.35 -13.51 3.42
CA SER A 655 -5.57 -14.34 3.47
C SER A 655 -6.80 -13.45 3.30
N GLY A 656 -7.73 -13.83 2.43
CA GLY A 656 -8.91 -13.02 2.09
C GLY A 656 -8.51 -11.71 1.42
N GLU A 657 -9.33 -10.67 1.57
CA GLU A 657 -9.10 -9.34 0.99
C GLU A 657 -8.28 -8.39 1.90
N THR A 658 -7.53 -8.93 2.89
CA THR A 658 -6.78 -8.06 3.80
C THR A 658 -5.64 -7.33 3.10
N LYS A 659 -5.55 -6.02 3.31
CA LYS A 659 -4.45 -5.16 2.86
C LYS A 659 -3.44 -4.88 3.98
N TYR A 660 -3.52 -5.53 5.12
CA TYR A 660 -2.63 -5.27 6.25
C TYR A 660 -2.21 -6.59 6.87
N ALA A 661 -0.92 -6.90 6.82
CA ALA A 661 -0.38 -8.18 7.31
C ALA A 661 1.05 -8.03 7.82
N PRO A 662 1.51 -8.92 8.73
CA PRO A 662 2.91 -8.92 9.14
C PRO A 662 3.84 -9.14 7.95
N TYR A 663 5.00 -8.49 7.95
CA TYR A 663 6.07 -8.72 6.98
C TYR A 663 6.58 -10.17 7.05
N GLU A 664 6.56 -10.81 8.21
CA GLU A 664 7.00 -12.19 8.36
C GLU A 664 6.21 -13.18 7.47
N THR A 665 4.89 -13.00 7.30
CA THR A 665 4.09 -13.90 6.44
C THR A 665 4.41 -13.75 4.96
N LEU A 666 5.00 -12.62 4.56
CA LEU A 666 5.49 -12.37 3.21
C LEU A 666 6.64 -13.33 2.87
N LEU A 667 7.55 -13.59 3.83
CA LEU A 667 8.75 -14.38 3.60
C LEU A 667 8.44 -15.82 3.17
N ASP A 668 7.50 -16.45 3.88
CA ASP A 668 7.05 -17.80 3.54
C ASP A 668 6.32 -17.83 2.19
N GLY A 669 5.59 -16.76 1.87
CA GLY A 669 4.96 -16.57 0.57
C GLY A 669 5.98 -16.49 -0.57
N TYR A 670 7.03 -15.68 -0.40
CA TYR A 670 8.14 -15.57 -1.35
C TYR A 670 8.85 -16.91 -1.55
N ARG A 671 9.17 -17.62 -0.46
CA ARG A 671 9.83 -18.94 -0.54
C ARG A 671 9.04 -19.91 -1.41
N ARG A 672 7.73 -20.06 -1.14
CA ARG A 672 6.85 -20.94 -1.94
C ARG A 672 6.78 -20.51 -3.41
N ASN A 673 6.70 -19.19 -3.66
CA ASN A 673 6.63 -18.68 -5.03
C ASN A 673 7.95 -18.90 -5.79
N TRP A 674 9.10 -18.66 -5.15
CA TRP A 674 10.41 -18.95 -5.72
C TRP A 674 10.55 -20.43 -6.07
N GLU A 675 10.24 -21.33 -5.13
CA GLU A 675 10.31 -22.79 -5.34
C GLU A 675 9.41 -23.22 -6.50
N HIS A 676 8.18 -22.71 -6.56
CA HIS A 676 7.25 -23.03 -7.62
C HIS A 676 7.70 -22.53 -9.01
N ILE A 677 8.17 -21.29 -9.11
CA ILE A 677 8.70 -20.75 -10.38
C ILE A 677 9.97 -21.51 -10.79
N VAL A 678 10.88 -21.80 -9.85
CA VAL A 678 12.10 -22.57 -10.13
C VAL A 678 11.79 -23.97 -10.65
N GLU A 679 10.76 -24.63 -10.10
CA GLU A 679 10.36 -25.97 -10.52
C GLU A 679 9.66 -25.97 -11.89
N GLN A 680 8.82 -24.97 -12.17
CA GLN A 680 7.89 -25.00 -13.31
C GLN A 680 8.28 -24.10 -14.49
N SER A 681 9.25 -23.20 -14.33
CA SER A 681 9.65 -22.25 -15.38
C SER A 681 10.64 -22.90 -16.37
N PRO A 682 10.43 -22.74 -17.70
CA PRO A 682 11.39 -23.19 -18.71
C PRO A 682 12.65 -22.32 -18.80
N ILE A 683 12.61 -21.10 -18.25
CA ILE A 683 13.72 -20.13 -18.21
C ILE A 683 14.07 -19.79 -16.75
N PRO A 684 15.32 -19.41 -16.45
CA PRO A 684 15.76 -19.23 -15.07
C PRO A 684 15.06 -18.08 -14.35
N LEU A 685 14.70 -18.29 -13.07
CA LEU A 685 14.39 -17.20 -12.12
C LEU A 685 15.71 -16.59 -11.63
N SER A 686 16.26 -15.66 -12.40
CA SER A 686 17.54 -15.00 -12.11
C SER A 686 17.57 -13.64 -12.80
N PRO A 687 17.68 -12.52 -12.05
CA PRO A 687 17.91 -12.44 -10.61
C PRO A 687 16.77 -12.99 -9.74
N LEU A 688 17.10 -13.45 -8.53
CA LEU A 688 16.11 -13.86 -7.54
C LEU A 688 15.59 -12.61 -6.79
N PRO A 689 14.28 -12.28 -6.87
CA PRO A 689 13.72 -11.05 -6.31
C PRO A 689 13.53 -11.16 -4.79
N ILE A 690 13.92 -10.12 -4.05
CA ILE A 690 13.86 -9.97 -2.58
C ILE A 690 13.20 -8.63 -2.25
N CYS A 691 12.36 -8.57 -1.21
CA CYS A 691 11.67 -7.34 -0.80
C CYS A 691 12.09 -6.90 0.60
N GLY A 692 12.45 -5.62 0.78
CA GLY A 692 12.84 -5.05 2.07
C GLY A 692 11.66 -4.73 3.01
N GLY A 693 10.46 -4.56 2.46
CA GLY A 693 9.26 -4.13 3.18
C GLY A 693 8.19 -3.63 2.21
N TRP A 694 7.00 -3.30 2.69
CA TRP A 694 5.97 -2.65 1.87
C TRP A 694 5.03 -1.85 2.74
N ASP A 695 4.90 -0.55 2.46
CA ASP A 695 3.93 0.34 3.06
C ASP A 695 3.77 1.56 2.15
N SER A 696 2.80 1.46 1.23
CA SER A 696 2.57 2.45 0.18
C SER A 696 1.61 3.57 0.60
N ARG A 697 1.35 3.73 1.90
CA ARG A 697 0.46 4.77 2.43
C ARG A 697 0.87 6.21 2.08
N PRO A 698 2.17 6.58 1.97
CA PRO A 698 2.54 7.92 1.51
C PRO A 698 2.00 8.25 0.12
N TRP A 699 1.93 7.26 -0.79
CA TRP A 699 1.42 7.46 -2.16
C TRP A 699 -0.08 7.28 -2.28
N HIS A 700 -0.67 6.38 -1.50
CA HIS A 700 -2.02 5.87 -1.79
C HIS A 700 -3.00 5.98 -0.61
N GLY A 701 -2.58 6.60 0.49
CA GLY A 701 -3.40 6.79 1.69
C GLY A 701 -3.55 5.53 2.54
N GLU A 702 -4.32 5.65 3.62
CA GLU A 702 -4.38 4.68 4.73
C GLU A 702 -5.04 3.32 4.42
N ASN A 703 -5.70 3.18 3.26
CA ASN A 703 -6.42 1.96 2.87
C ASN A 703 -5.73 1.20 1.72
N ASN A 704 -4.39 1.14 1.76
CA ASN A 704 -3.58 0.34 0.85
C ASN A 704 -2.81 -0.77 1.58
N LEU A 705 -2.13 -1.61 0.80
CA LEU A 705 -1.35 -2.75 1.25
C LEU A 705 -0.18 -2.32 2.14
N VAL A 706 -0.07 -2.94 3.32
CA VAL A 706 1.01 -2.69 4.29
C VAL A 706 1.49 -4.01 4.90
N ARG A 707 2.82 -4.15 4.94
CA ARG A 707 3.61 -5.21 5.55
C ARG A 707 4.33 -4.68 6.78
N PHE A 708 3.65 -4.73 7.92
CA PHE A 708 4.13 -4.15 9.17
C PHE A 708 5.07 -5.09 9.93
N GLY A 709 5.84 -4.55 10.88
CA GLY A 709 6.73 -5.36 11.73
C GLY A 709 7.96 -5.90 10.99
N ARG A 710 8.40 -5.24 9.92
CA ARG A 710 9.68 -5.51 9.27
C ARG A 710 10.84 -5.22 10.23
N THR A 711 11.92 -5.99 10.16
CA THR A 711 13.16 -5.72 10.90
C THR A 711 14.38 -6.17 10.08
N PRO A 712 15.59 -5.65 10.37
CA PRO A 712 16.84 -6.14 9.78
C PRO A 712 17.04 -7.66 9.94
N GLU A 713 16.60 -8.25 11.06
CA GLU A 713 16.72 -9.69 11.31
C GLU A 713 15.79 -10.51 10.40
N LEU A 714 14.56 -10.05 10.18
CA LEU A 714 13.64 -10.69 9.22
C LEU A 714 14.15 -10.53 7.79
N PHE A 715 14.75 -9.38 7.46
CA PHE A 715 15.40 -9.19 6.16
C PHE A 715 16.62 -10.11 5.98
N ALA A 716 17.46 -10.26 7.01
CA ALA A 716 18.58 -11.21 7.00
C ALA A 716 18.09 -12.66 6.83
N ARG A 717 16.97 -13.04 7.47
CA ARG A 717 16.30 -14.33 7.20
C ARG A 717 15.90 -14.44 5.73
N HIS A 718 15.26 -13.43 5.16
CA HIS A 718 14.85 -13.43 3.75
C HIS A 718 16.04 -13.63 2.78
N LEU A 719 17.18 -12.99 3.06
CA LEU A 719 18.43 -13.18 2.30
C LEU A 719 18.99 -14.60 2.42
N ARG A 720 18.96 -15.20 3.63
CA ARG A 720 19.40 -16.59 3.83
C ARG A 720 18.48 -17.58 3.11
N ASP A 721 17.17 -17.33 3.15
CA ASP A 721 16.15 -18.11 2.44
C ASP A 721 16.39 -18.09 0.93
N ALA A 722 16.66 -16.91 0.37
CA ALA A 722 17.04 -16.72 -1.03
C ALA A 722 18.30 -17.51 -1.42
N LYS A 723 19.37 -17.43 -0.61
CA LYS A 723 20.61 -18.19 -0.84
C LYS A 723 20.37 -19.70 -0.80
N ALA A 724 19.50 -20.19 0.09
CA ALA A 724 19.17 -21.61 0.17
C ALA A 724 18.49 -22.10 -1.13
N VAL A 725 17.53 -21.33 -1.66
CA VAL A 725 16.86 -21.66 -2.93
C VAL A 725 17.82 -21.63 -4.12
N LEU A 726 18.76 -20.68 -4.15
CA LEU A 726 19.80 -20.64 -5.19
C LEU A 726 20.77 -21.81 -5.10
N GLY A 727 21.13 -22.23 -3.88
CA GLY A 727 22.03 -23.36 -3.63
C GLY A 727 21.43 -24.73 -3.98
N SER A 728 20.10 -24.87 -4.02
CA SER A 728 19.42 -26.12 -4.35
C SER A 728 19.19 -26.33 -5.85
N ARG A 729 19.64 -25.42 -6.72
CA ARG A 729 19.41 -25.51 -8.18
C ARG A 729 20.38 -26.47 -8.87
N PRO A 730 19.94 -27.20 -9.92
CA PRO A 730 20.86 -27.96 -10.77
C PRO A 730 21.91 -27.05 -11.40
N SER A 731 23.17 -27.50 -11.40
CA SER A 731 24.35 -26.78 -11.90
C SER A 731 24.34 -26.46 -13.41
N THR A 732 23.35 -26.98 -14.16
CA THR A 732 23.19 -26.82 -15.61
C THR A 732 22.73 -25.42 -16.05
N LEU A 733 22.45 -24.50 -15.11
CA LEU A 733 22.03 -23.12 -15.41
C LEU A 733 23.17 -22.07 -15.39
N GLY A 734 24.42 -22.49 -15.18
CA GLY A 734 25.65 -21.79 -15.61
C GLY A 734 26.00 -20.40 -15.08
N ALA A 735 25.06 -19.63 -14.53
CA ALA A 735 25.29 -18.24 -14.12
C ALA A 735 25.64 -18.10 -12.63
N ARG A 736 26.48 -17.10 -12.32
CA ARG A 736 26.73 -16.66 -10.94
C ARG A 736 25.38 -16.30 -10.29
N PRO A 737 25.08 -16.75 -9.06
CA PRO A 737 23.79 -16.45 -8.43
C PRO A 737 23.60 -14.93 -8.29
N ILE A 738 22.52 -14.39 -8.85
CA ILE A 738 22.19 -12.96 -8.77
C ILE A 738 20.99 -12.78 -7.84
N LEU A 739 21.15 -11.98 -6.80
CA LEU A 739 20.07 -11.46 -5.96
C LEU A 739 19.66 -10.08 -6.47
N LEU A 740 18.37 -9.75 -6.40
CA LEU A 740 17.89 -8.42 -6.73
C LEU A 740 16.88 -7.95 -5.68
N ILE A 741 17.23 -6.89 -4.98
CA ILE A 741 16.47 -6.36 -3.85
C ILE A 741 15.66 -5.16 -4.30
N GLU A 742 14.40 -5.15 -3.93
CA GLU A 742 13.48 -4.03 -4.08
C GLU A 742 13.33 -3.36 -2.70
N ALA A 743 13.85 -2.16 -2.50
CA ALA A 743 14.68 -1.31 -3.40
C ALA A 743 15.69 -0.46 -2.60
N TRP A 744 16.61 0.27 -3.25
CA TRP A 744 17.51 1.22 -2.57
C TRP A 744 16.69 2.31 -1.88
N ASN A 745 15.91 3.06 -2.66
CA ASN A 745 15.28 4.33 -2.26
C ASN A 745 13.81 4.47 -2.71
N GLU A 746 13.05 3.37 -2.78
CA GLU A 746 11.61 3.42 -3.03
C GLU A 746 10.85 3.82 -1.75
N TRP A 747 11.09 5.05 -1.31
CA TRP A 747 10.65 5.53 0.00
C TRP A 747 9.14 5.58 0.15
N GLY A 748 8.40 5.85 -0.92
CA GLY A 748 6.96 6.01 -0.86
C GLY A 748 6.18 4.69 -0.96
N GLU A 749 6.75 3.64 -1.55
CA GLU A 749 6.17 2.28 -1.45
C GLU A 749 6.59 1.53 -0.20
N GLY A 750 7.63 2.00 0.52
CA GLY A 750 8.03 1.46 1.82
C GLY A 750 8.97 0.25 1.76
N SER A 751 9.56 -0.01 0.59
CA SER A 751 10.45 -1.14 0.29
C SER A 751 11.94 -0.80 0.32
N TYR A 752 12.29 0.44 0.68
CA TYR A 752 13.66 0.96 0.74
C TYR A 752 14.59 0.22 1.74
N ILE A 753 15.88 0.16 1.38
CA ILE A 753 16.99 -0.37 2.20
C ILE A 753 18.10 0.66 2.45
N GLU A 754 18.05 1.83 1.81
CA GLU A 754 18.98 2.93 2.08
C GLU A 754 18.99 3.26 3.58
N PRO A 755 20.15 3.61 4.17
CA PRO A 755 20.22 3.91 5.59
C PRO A 755 19.23 5.00 6.01
N HIS A 756 18.46 4.75 7.08
CA HIS A 756 17.36 5.62 7.49
C HIS A 756 17.13 5.64 9.01
N GLN A 757 16.24 6.50 9.46
CA GLN A 757 15.98 6.73 10.89
C GLN A 757 15.51 5.49 11.66
N GLU A 758 14.68 4.63 11.08
CA GLU A 758 14.14 3.44 11.77
C GLU A 758 15.23 2.43 12.16
N PHE A 759 16.17 2.13 11.26
CA PHE A 759 17.15 1.05 11.44
C PHE A 759 18.62 1.45 11.24
N GLY A 760 18.93 2.72 10.98
CA GLY A 760 20.27 3.15 10.59
C GLY A 760 20.75 2.35 9.38
N PHE A 761 21.89 1.67 9.53
CA PHE A 761 22.49 0.81 8.51
C PHE A 761 22.04 -0.65 8.59
N GLY A 762 21.12 -1.03 9.49
CA GLY A 762 20.80 -2.43 9.78
C GLY A 762 20.42 -3.30 8.56
N TYR A 763 19.73 -2.74 7.56
CA TYR A 763 19.44 -3.45 6.31
C TYR A 763 20.72 -3.74 5.48
N LEU A 764 21.63 -2.77 5.41
CA LEU A 764 22.91 -2.94 4.73
C LEU A 764 23.84 -3.86 5.54
N ASP A 765 23.82 -3.79 6.87
CA ASP A 765 24.54 -4.72 7.76
C ASP A 765 24.11 -6.16 7.51
N ALA A 766 22.81 -6.41 7.38
CA ALA A 766 22.26 -7.71 7.04
C ALA A 766 22.75 -8.22 5.68
N LEU A 767 22.87 -7.34 4.67
CA LEU A 767 23.47 -7.70 3.38
C LEU A 767 24.95 -8.06 3.53
N ARG A 768 25.71 -7.24 4.24
CA ARG A 768 27.13 -7.48 4.49
C ARG A 768 27.35 -8.83 5.18
N GLU A 769 26.57 -9.11 6.22
CA GLU A 769 26.65 -10.37 6.98
C GLU A 769 26.29 -11.58 6.13
N VAL A 770 25.20 -11.52 5.35
CA VAL A 770 24.66 -12.70 4.66
C VAL A 770 25.31 -12.92 3.29
N CYS A 771 25.71 -11.86 2.60
CA CYS A 771 26.10 -11.90 1.19
C CYS A 771 27.60 -11.72 0.94
N THR A 772 28.42 -11.46 1.97
CA THR A 772 29.87 -11.22 1.81
C THR A 772 30.71 -12.10 2.75
N ASP A 773 32.01 -12.17 2.47
CA ASP A 773 32.99 -12.84 3.36
C ASP A 773 33.65 -11.85 4.34
N ALA A 774 33.21 -10.58 4.35
CA ALA A 774 33.79 -9.54 5.18
C ALA A 774 33.29 -9.63 6.63
N PRO A 775 34.10 -9.19 7.62
CA PRO A 775 33.66 -9.15 9.01
C PRO A 775 32.40 -8.27 9.19
N PRO A 776 31.43 -8.67 10.02
CA PRO A 776 30.26 -7.85 10.34
C PRO A 776 30.65 -6.52 11.00
N ALA A 777 31.72 -6.48 11.79
CA ALA A 777 32.21 -5.25 12.39
C ALA A 777 32.83 -4.31 11.34
N HIS A 778 32.30 -3.09 11.24
CA HIS A 778 32.79 -2.03 10.36
C HIS A 778 32.28 -0.66 10.85
N ASP A 779 32.76 0.42 10.20
CA ASP A 779 32.37 1.80 10.52
C ASP A 779 31.34 2.33 9.51
N ASP A 780 30.14 2.64 9.99
CA ASP A 780 29.10 3.32 9.22
C ASP A 780 29.32 4.82 9.18
N VAL A 781 30.08 5.27 8.19
CA VAL A 781 30.42 6.69 8.02
C VAL A 781 29.23 7.47 7.45
N THR A 782 28.82 8.51 8.16
CA THR A 782 27.82 9.49 7.69
C THR A 782 28.49 10.75 7.13
N PRO A 783 27.76 11.60 6.37
CA PRO A 783 28.25 12.91 5.97
C PRO A 783 28.76 13.76 7.13
N ALA A 784 28.00 13.80 8.23
CA ALA A 784 28.35 14.61 9.39
C ALA A 784 29.67 14.16 10.04
N ASP A 785 29.96 12.86 10.04
CA ASP A 785 31.24 12.34 10.55
C ASP A 785 32.41 12.85 9.68
N ALA A 786 32.20 12.93 8.37
CA ALA A 786 33.19 13.39 7.39
C ALA A 786 33.31 14.92 7.29
N GLY A 787 32.44 15.68 7.97
CA GLY A 787 32.40 17.14 7.88
C GLY A 787 31.61 17.68 6.69
N LEU A 788 30.73 16.85 6.13
CA LEU A 788 29.98 17.11 4.91
C LEU A 788 28.47 17.20 5.21
N GLY A 789 27.73 17.71 4.24
CA GLY A 789 26.29 17.92 4.35
C GLY A 789 25.91 19.01 5.36
N PRO A 790 24.66 19.01 5.85
CA PRO A 790 23.60 18.06 5.51
C PRO A 790 23.15 18.22 4.04
N TYR A 791 22.78 17.11 3.39
CA TYR A 791 22.19 17.15 2.03
C TYR A 791 20.68 17.28 2.17
N GLU A 792 20.23 18.39 2.75
CA GLU A 792 18.81 18.67 2.94
C GLU A 792 18.35 19.63 1.86
N VAL A 793 17.42 19.20 1.00
CA VAL A 793 16.68 20.14 0.17
C VAL A 793 15.93 21.10 1.10
N PRO A 794 16.00 22.41 0.84
CA PRO A 794 15.29 23.38 1.66
C PRO A 794 13.81 22.98 1.73
N ARG A 795 13.29 22.77 2.95
CA ARG A 795 11.85 22.56 3.13
C ARG A 795 11.14 23.74 2.47
N GLN A 796 10.22 23.43 1.57
CA GLN A 796 9.35 24.44 1.03
C GLN A 796 8.60 25.04 2.23
N LYS A 797 8.85 26.33 2.52
CA LYS A 797 8.11 27.01 3.58
C LYS A 797 6.64 26.86 3.26
N THR A 798 5.82 26.50 4.25
CA THR A 798 4.37 26.51 4.09
C THR A 798 3.99 27.90 3.60
N SER A 799 3.51 27.98 2.36
CA SER A 799 3.17 29.26 1.75
C SER A 799 2.10 29.95 2.61
N PRO A 800 2.11 31.30 2.65
CA PRO A 800 0.91 32.01 3.06
C PRO A 800 -0.24 31.51 2.18
N ALA A 801 -1.46 31.51 2.69
CA ALA A 801 -2.64 31.12 1.93
C ALA A 801 -2.98 32.15 0.81
N ALA A 802 -1.96 32.73 0.17
CA ALA A 802 -1.97 33.78 -0.83
C ALA A 802 -0.66 33.74 -1.64
N TRP A 803 -0.75 33.95 -2.96
CA TRP A 803 0.35 34.00 -3.92
C TRP A 803 0.11 35.14 -4.90
N SER A 804 1.12 35.96 -5.20
CA SER A 804 0.98 37.16 -6.08
C SER A 804 1.87 37.14 -7.34
N PHE A 805 2.79 36.20 -7.45
CA PHE A 805 3.59 35.95 -8.66
C PHE A 805 4.42 37.14 -9.18
N ASP A 806 4.65 38.15 -8.33
CA ASP A 806 5.32 39.40 -8.71
C ASP A 806 6.76 39.19 -9.19
N ALA A 807 7.47 38.26 -8.56
CA ALA A 807 8.90 38.04 -8.77
C ALA A 807 9.27 36.59 -9.14
N SER A 808 8.37 35.62 -8.95
CA SER A 808 8.64 34.20 -9.20
C SER A 808 7.34 33.41 -9.30
N ALA A 809 7.41 32.13 -9.67
CA ALA A 809 6.24 31.23 -9.62
C ALA A 809 5.83 30.84 -8.19
N GLU A 810 6.57 31.29 -7.16
CA GLU A 810 6.29 31.02 -5.74
C GLU A 810 6.09 29.53 -5.41
N GLY A 811 6.75 28.66 -6.17
CA GLY A 811 6.67 27.21 -6.00
C GLY A 811 5.47 26.55 -6.67
N TRP A 812 4.64 27.30 -7.39
CA TRP A 812 3.68 26.73 -8.32
C TRP A 812 4.40 26.07 -9.48
N ASN A 813 3.92 24.91 -9.88
CA ASN A 813 4.48 24.15 -11.00
C ASN A 813 3.37 23.67 -11.92
N HIS A 814 3.74 23.21 -13.11
CA HIS A 814 2.79 22.70 -14.08
C HIS A 814 3.06 21.24 -14.40
N THR A 815 1.99 20.49 -14.64
CA THR A 815 2.05 19.20 -15.33
C THR A 815 0.94 19.22 -16.39
N MET A 816 0.89 18.21 -17.27
CA MET A 816 -0.24 17.96 -18.18
C MET A 816 -0.60 19.15 -19.08
N ASN A 817 -0.22 19.10 -20.36
CA ASN A 817 -0.72 20.03 -21.39
C ASN A 817 -0.52 21.53 -21.10
N LEU A 818 0.45 21.89 -20.24
CA LEU A 818 0.95 23.24 -20.02
C LEU A 818 2.41 23.33 -20.43
N VAL A 819 2.80 24.47 -21.01
CA VAL A 819 4.18 24.79 -21.38
C VAL A 819 4.48 26.26 -21.09
N ASP A 820 5.76 26.63 -21.22
CA ASP A 820 6.23 28.02 -21.18
C ASP A 820 5.97 28.74 -19.84
N LEU A 821 5.94 28.01 -18.71
CA LEU A 821 5.72 28.58 -17.37
C LEU A 821 6.80 29.61 -17.02
N LYS A 822 6.37 30.85 -16.80
CA LYS A 822 7.23 31.97 -16.42
C LYS A 822 6.49 32.93 -15.50
N ALA A 823 7.18 33.48 -14.50
CA ALA A 823 6.69 34.62 -13.75
C ALA A 823 7.30 35.90 -14.35
N ALA A 824 6.46 36.77 -14.89
CA ALA A 824 6.89 38.03 -15.50
C ALA A 824 5.74 39.04 -15.47
N ASN A 825 6.07 40.34 -15.39
CA ASN A 825 5.10 41.44 -15.43
C ASN A 825 4.00 41.35 -14.36
N GLY A 826 4.30 40.82 -13.17
CA GLY A 826 3.32 40.68 -12.10
C GLY A 826 2.33 39.52 -12.28
N ALA A 827 2.66 38.53 -13.12
CA ALA A 827 1.80 37.37 -13.32
C ALA A 827 2.59 36.09 -13.61
N LEU A 828 1.98 34.95 -13.27
CA LEU A 828 2.41 33.63 -13.72
C LEU A 828 1.76 33.34 -15.08
N THR A 829 2.56 33.33 -16.15
CA THR A 829 2.12 33.06 -17.52
C THR A 829 2.40 31.62 -17.92
N VAL A 830 1.44 30.95 -18.57
CA VAL A 830 1.60 29.65 -19.23
C VAL A 830 0.82 29.60 -20.54
N ARG A 831 1.11 28.58 -21.37
CA ARG A 831 0.31 28.25 -22.56
C ARG A 831 -0.23 26.83 -22.50
N THR A 832 -1.48 26.65 -22.89
CA THR A 832 -2.12 25.33 -22.99
C THR A 832 -1.79 24.66 -24.33
N THR A 833 -1.49 23.36 -24.31
CA THR A 833 -1.17 22.57 -25.52
C THR A 833 -2.20 21.48 -25.83
N GLY A 834 -3.13 21.23 -24.91
CA GLY A 834 -4.11 20.14 -25.00
C GLY A 834 -5.25 20.34 -24.01
N HIS A 835 -6.04 19.28 -23.82
CA HIS A 835 -7.11 19.20 -22.82
C HIS A 835 -6.55 18.90 -21.42
N ASP A 836 -7.24 19.30 -20.36
CA ASP A 836 -6.80 19.08 -18.97
C ASP A 836 -5.44 19.76 -18.59
N PRO A 837 -5.23 21.06 -18.90
CA PRO A 837 -4.06 21.79 -18.39
C PRO A 837 -4.12 21.96 -16.87
N ALA A 838 -3.03 21.68 -16.14
CA ALA A 838 -3.07 21.67 -14.67
C ALA A 838 -1.88 22.39 -13.99
N PHE A 839 -2.22 23.39 -13.17
CA PHE A 839 -1.31 24.02 -12.22
C PHE A 839 -1.37 23.33 -10.86
N PHE A 840 -0.23 23.23 -10.17
CA PHE A 840 -0.14 22.67 -8.83
C PHE A 840 0.50 23.69 -7.89
N SER A 841 -0.15 23.94 -6.77
CA SER A 841 0.37 24.83 -5.74
C SER A 841 1.62 24.24 -5.08
N PRO A 842 2.45 25.08 -4.44
CA PRO A 842 3.39 24.58 -3.46
C PRO A 842 2.65 23.86 -2.31
N PRO A 843 3.36 23.00 -1.54
CA PRO A 843 2.97 22.53 -0.22
C PRO A 843 2.37 23.64 0.65
N MET A 844 1.23 23.37 1.27
CA MET A 844 0.61 24.28 2.23
C MET A 844 0.07 23.54 3.46
N GLN A 845 -0.31 24.30 4.48
CA GLN A 845 -1.09 23.83 5.63
C GLN A 845 -2.11 24.92 5.97
N ALA A 846 -3.32 24.78 5.47
CA ALA A 846 -4.41 25.71 5.75
C ALA A 846 -5.56 24.96 6.41
N ARG A 847 -6.02 25.44 7.57
CA ARG A 847 -7.22 24.90 8.21
C ARG A 847 -8.42 25.29 7.36
N ALA A 848 -9.08 24.32 6.76
CA ALA A 848 -10.17 24.55 5.81
C ALA A 848 -11.29 25.42 6.41
N GLY A 849 -11.62 25.21 7.68
CA GLY A 849 -12.64 25.99 8.39
C GLY A 849 -12.32 27.48 8.58
N ASP A 850 -11.08 27.91 8.37
CA ASP A 850 -10.70 29.32 8.42
C ASP A 850 -11.02 30.06 7.11
N PHE A 851 -11.40 29.35 6.06
CA PHE A 851 -11.59 29.88 4.71
C PHE A 851 -12.93 29.45 4.11
N THR A 852 -13.66 30.43 3.60
CA THR A 852 -14.96 30.24 2.94
C THR A 852 -14.85 30.17 1.42
N ALA A 853 -13.81 30.77 0.86
CA ALA A 853 -13.61 30.84 -0.58
C ALA A 853 -12.13 30.76 -0.97
N VAL A 854 -11.88 30.44 -2.24
CA VAL A 854 -10.60 30.73 -2.90
C VAL A 854 -10.85 31.80 -3.94
N VAL A 855 -10.07 32.87 -3.88
CA VAL A 855 -10.15 34.01 -4.80
C VAL A 855 -8.93 34.00 -5.68
N LEU A 856 -9.16 34.15 -6.99
CA LEU A 856 -8.09 34.18 -7.96
C LEU A 856 -8.38 35.20 -9.05
N ARG A 857 -7.33 35.87 -9.53
CA ARG A 857 -7.43 36.83 -10.64
C ARG A 857 -6.63 36.30 -11.82
N LEU A 858 -7.32 35.99 -12.90
CA LEU A 858 -6.72 35.46 -14.12
C LEU A 858 -7.17 36.24 -15.35
N LYS A 859 -6.34 36.21 -16.38
CA LYS A 859 -6.61 36.70 -17.73
C LYS A 859 -6.34 35.56 -18.69
N LEU A 860 -7.31 35.26 -19.55
CA LEU A 860 -7.25 34.17 -20.50
C LEU A 860 -7.52 34.68 -21.92
N GLN A 861 -6.75 34.22 -22.90
CA GLN A 861 -6.94 34.58 -24.30
C GLN A 861 -6.44 33.46 -25.22
N ARG A 862 -7.04 33.25 -26.39
CA ARG A 862 -6.42 32.42 -27.42
C ARG A 862 -5.21 33.10 -28.04
N THR A 863 -4.28 32.31 -28.55
CA THR A 863 -3.13 32.84 -29.31
C THR A 863 -3.54 33.62 -30.57
N ASP A 864 -4.72 33.37 -31.13
CA ASP A 864 -5.28 34.11 -32.27
C ASP A 864 -6.05 35.38 -31.87
N GLY A 865 -6.16 35.66 -30.57
CA GLY A 865 -6.85 36.83 -30.02
C GLY A 865 -8.37 36.69 -29.90
N SER A 866 -8.97 35.58 -30.35
CA SER A 866 -10.41 35.35 -30.25
C SER A 866 -10.87 35.07 -28.82
N SER A 867 -12.11 35.45 -28.52
CA SER A 867 -12.70 35.23 -27.21
C SER A 867 -13.48 33.92 -27.13
N PHE A 868 -13.53 33.32 -25.94
CA PHE A 868 -14.34 32.13 -25.66
C PHE A 868 -14.76 32.08 -24.19
N ASN A 869 -15.82 31.33 -23.91
CA ASN A 869 -16.18 30.95 -22.54
C ASN A 869 -15.83 29.48 -22.33
N ASP A 870 -15.42 29.15 -21.11
CA ASP A 870 -15.07 27.78 -20.74
C ASP A 870 -15.35 27.55 -19.26
N THR A 871 -14.98 26.38 -18.75
CA THR A 871 -15.05 26.03 -17.33
C THR A 871 -13.64 25.81 -16.80
N ALA A 872 -13.29 26.51 -15.73
CA ALA A 872 -12.12 26.21 -14.93
C ALA A 872 -12.53 25.34 -13.73
N GLN A 873 -11.55 24.67 -13.13
CA GLN A 873 -11.79 23.79 -11.99
C GLN A 873 -10.67 23.94 -10.97
N LEU A 874 -11.06 24.16 -9.72
CA LEU A 874 -10.13 24.23 -8.59
C LEU A 874 -10.26 22.96 -7.77
N PHE A 875 -9.18 22.22 -7.65
CA PHE A 875 -9.05 21.02 -6.83
C PHE A 875 -8.28 21.33 -5.55
N TRP A 876 -8.51 20.54 -4.51
CA TRP A 876 -7.69 20.54 -3.31
C TRP A 876 -7.44 19.12 -2.81
N ARG A 877 -6.32 18.99 -2.10
CA ARG A 877 -5.98 17.81 -1.30
C ARG A 877 -5.92 18.18 0.17
N THR A 878 -6.21 17.22 1.04
CA THR A 878 -6.07 17.37 2.49
C THR A 878 -5.02 16.41 3.03
N SER A 879 -4.78 16.41 4.33
CA SER A 879 -3.95 15.38 4.98
C SER A 879 -4.53 13.96 4.87
N ARG A 880 -5.83 13.82 4.54
CA ARG A 880 -6.54 12.54 4.50
C ARG A 880 -7.12 12.18 3.14
N LEU A 881 -7.39 13.18 2.29
CA LEU A 881 -8.06 13.02 1.01
C LEU A 881 -7.12 13.50 -0.11
N PRO A 882 -6.87 12.69 -1.15
CA PRO A 882 -6.18 13.17 -2.34
C PRO A 882 -7.06 14.18 -3.10
N GLU A 883 -6.47 14.84 -4.10
CA GLU A 883 -7.25 15.60 -5.08
C GLU A 883 -8.16 14.67 -5.90
N SER A 884 -9.40 15.10 -6.16
CA SER A 884 -10.39 14.32 -6.89
C SER A 884 -11.49 15.25 -7.42
N GLU A 885 -12.28 14.80 -8.40
CA GLU A 885 -13.47 15.53 -8.86
C GLU A 885 -14.40 15.92 -7.71
N ALA A 886 -14.53 15.09 -6.67
CA ALA A 886 -15.38 15.39 -5.53
C ALA A 886 -14.74 16.35 -4.51
N SER A 887 -13.41 16.54 -4.55
CA SER A 887 -12.68 17.59 -3.82
C SER A 887 -12.23 18.69 -4.77
N SER A 888 -13.20 19.21 -5.51
CA SER A 888 -13.02 20.29 -6.47
C SER A 888 -14.28 21.14 -6.60
N GLU A 889 -14.12 22.33 -7.17
CA GLU A 889 -15.21 23.20 -7.58
C GLU A 889 -14.99 23.69 -9.00
N ARG A 890 -16.02 23.59 -9.84
CA ARG A 890 -16.03 24.11 -11.21
C ARG A 890 -16.62 25.51 -11.23
N PHE A 891 -16.03 26.39 -12.01
CA PHE A 891 -16.52 27.76 -12.18
C PHE A 891 -16.37 28.23 -13.62
N ALA A 892 -17.35 28.98 -14.10
CA ALA A 892 -17.33 29.54 -15.45
C ALA A 892 -16.26 30.62 -15.55
N ILE A 893 -15.54 30.62 -16.67
CA ILE A 893 -14.49 31.59 -16.98
C ILE A 893 -14.73 32.25 -18.34
N THR A 894 -14.18 33.43 -18.49
CA THR A 894 -14.27 34.24 -19.71
C THR A 894 -12.86 34.52 -20.21
N ALA A 895 -12.60 34.12 -21.45
CA ALA A 895 -11.34 34.37 -22.14
C ALA A 895 -11.54 35.49 -23.16
N ASP A 896 -11.43 36.74 -22.73
CA ASP A 896 -11.56 37.93 -23.58
C ASP A 896 -10.27 38.79 -23.58
N GLY A 897 -9.17 38.24 -23.05
CA GLY A 897 -7.92 38.95 -22.87
C GLY A 897 -7.96 40.05 -21.80
N GLN A 898 -9.01 40.13 -20.97
CA GLN A 898 -9.09 41.02 -19.81
C GLN A 898 -8.87 40.26 -18.49
N TRP A 899 -8.50 41.02 -17.46
CA TRP A 899 -8.37 40.49 -16.10
C TRP A 899 -9.74 40.31 -15.46
N HIS A 900 -10.03 39.09 -15.00
CA HIS A 900 -11.24 38.76 -14.25
C HIS A 900 -10.88 38.19 -12.89
N GLU A 901 -11.64 38.56 -11.86
CA GLU A 901 -11.54 37.98 -10.52
C GLU A 901 -12.64 36.95 -10.32
N TYR A 902 -12.27 35.76 -9.89
CA TYR A 902 -13.16 34.64 -9.63
C TYR A 902 -13.12 34.28 -8.15
N LYS A 903 -14.30 34.17 -7.54
CA LYS A 903 -14.49 33.72 -6.15
C LYS A 903 -15.12 32.34 -6.15
N VAL A 904 -14.34 31.33 -5.79
CA VAL A 904 -14.76 29.93 -5.75
C VAL A 904 -15.25 29.59 -4.33
N PRO A 905 -16.54 29.26 -4.12
CA PRO A 905 -17.11 29.04 -2.78
C PRO A 905 -16.77 27.64 -2.26
N VAL A 906 -15.54 27.43 -1.80
CA VAL A 906 -15.06 26.11 -1.40
C VAL A 906 -15.73 25.56 -0.13
N ALA A 907 -16.17 26.42 0.80
CA ALA A 907 -16.77 25.95 2.06
C ALA A 907 -18.14 25.28 1.91
N SER A 908 -18.85 25.45 0.78
CA SER A 908 -20.05 24.66 0.50
C SER A 908 -19.72 23.21 0.12
N ASN A 909 -18.47 22.93 -0.26
CA ASN A 909 -18.04 21.57 -0.52
C ASN A 909 -17.71 20.86 0.79
N ARG A 910 -18.44 19.79 1.10
CA ARG A 910 -18.21 18.96 2.30
C ARG A 910 -16.82 18.34 2.40
N ARG A 911 -16.05 18.27 1.31
CA ARG A 911 -14.64 17.83 1.30
C ARG A 911 -13.65 18.96 1.57
N TRP A 912 -14.10 20.21 1.67
CA TRP A 912 -13.30 21.34 2.17
C TRP A 912 -13.28 21.30 3.70
N ARG A 913 -12.49 20.38 4.26
CA ARG A 913 -12.40 20.16 5.71
C ARG A 913 -11.02 19.69 6.13
N GLY A 914 -10.72 19.81 7.43
CA GLY A 914 -9.42 19.44 7.97
C GLY A 914 -8.32 20.41 7.53
N VAL A 915 -7.14 19.87 7.21
CA VAL A 915 -5.98 20.66 6.76
C VAL A 915 -5.80 20.48 5.26
N ILE A 916 -5.94 21.57 4.50
CA ILE A 916 -5.62 21.65 3.07
C ILE A 916 -4.10 21.61 2.91
N THR A 917 -3.61 20.68 2.08
CA THR A 917 -2.18 20.41 1.87
C THR A 917 -1.67 20.78 0.47
N GLY A 918 -2.57 21.20 -0.42
CA GLY A 918 -2.27 21.75 -1.73
C GLY A 918 -3.53 22.02 -2.55
N LEU A 919 -3.37 22.84 -3.58
CA LEU A 919 -4.38 23.16 -4.58
C LEU A 919 -3.90 22.71 -5.97
N ARG A 920 -4.83 22.33 -6.83
CA ARG A 920 -4.61 22.24 -8.28
C ARG A 920 -5.60 23.15 -8.99
N LEU A 921 -5.15 23.91 -9.97
CA LEU A 921 -6.02 24.76 -10.80
C LEU A 921 -5.95 24.30 -12.25
N ASP A 922 -7.10 23.98 -12.80
CA ASP A 922 -7.28 23.72 -14.21
C ASP A 922 -7.91 24.98 -14.82
N PRO A 923 -7.13 25.81 -15.52
CA PRO A 923 -7.54 27.16 -15.86
C PRO A 923 -8.56 27.21 -17.02
N CYS A 924 -8.62 26.19 -17.88
CA CYS A 924 -9.59 26.00 -18.98
C CYS A 924 -9.40 24.61 -19.60
N ASN A 925 -10.23 24.20 -20.57
CA ASN A 925 -10.04 22.96 -21.34
C ASN A 925 -9.63 23.21 -22.81
N ALA A 926 -9.46 24.47 -23.21
CA ALA A 926 -9.09 24.85 -24.57
C ALA A 926 -7.57 24.75 -24.81
N PRO A 927 -7.11 24.09 -25.89
CA PRO A 927 -5.73 24.17 -26.34
C PRO A 927 -5.42 25.53 -26.97
N GLY A 928 -4.16 25.97 -26.91
CA GLY A 928 -3.71 27.22 -27.53
C GLY A 928 -4.17 28.49 -26.81
N ALA A 929 -4.50 28.41 -25.53
CA ALA A 929 -4.81 29.55 -24.68
C ALA A 929 -3.55 30.01 -23.92
N VAL A 930 -3.40 31.32 -23.78
CA VAL A 930 -2.43 31.97 -22.88
C VAL A 930 -3.16 32.31 -21.59
N VAL A 931 -2.68 31.76 -20.49
CA VAL A 931 -3.20 31.99 -19.14
C VAL A 931 -2.20 32.88 -18.40
N ASP A 932 -2.65 34.05 -17.95
CA ASP A 932 -1.90 34.91 -17.03
C ASP A 932 -2.62 34.90 -15.67
N LEU A 933 -1.92 34.51 -14.61
CA LEU A 933 -2.45 34.45 -13.24
C LEU A 933 -1.77 35.53 -12.38
N ASP A 934 -2.55 36.49 -11.89
CA ASP A 934 -2.08 37.60 -11.04
C ASP A 934 -1.98 37.16 -9.58
N PHE A 935 -3.04 36.54 -9.04
CA PHE A 935 -2.97 35.97 -7.70
C PHE A 935 -3.91 34.78 -7.50
N ILE A 936 -3.61 33.97 -6.49
CA ILE A 936 -4.52 33.02 -5.83
C ILE A 936 -4.44 33.28 -4.33
N ARG A 937 -5.57 33.28 -3.61
CA ARG A 937 -5.59 33.32 -2.14
C ARG A 937 -6.82 32.63 -1.55
N LEU A 938 -6.69 32.07 -0.36
CA LEU A 938 -7.81 31.58 0.43
C LEU A 938 -8.36 32.76 1.24
N GLN A 939 -9.69 32.86 1.33
CA GLN A 939 -10.43 33.95 1.97
C GLN A 939 -11.41 33.44 3.02
#